data_AF-A0A1Y1XG13-F1
#
_entry.id   AF-A0A1Y1XG13-F1
#
_cell.length_a   1.000
_cell.length_b   1.000
_cell.length_c   1.000
_cell.angle_alpha   90.00
_cell.angle_beta   90.00
_cell.angle_gamma   90.00
#
_symmetry.space_group_name_H-M   'P 1'
#
loop_
_entity.id
_entity.type
_entity.pdbx_description
1 polymer ?
#
loop_
_entity_poly.entity_id
_entity_poly.type
_entity_poly.pdbx_seq_one_letter_code
_entity_poly.pdbx_strand_id
1 'polypeptide(L)'
;MKLNYNKIIPLAATLLFNIKKATAFDDLFRKHNVKRVELFEKTDFLVPDIKIHLNDVDFQTLFYGFQCMKDCSPTYLKENDDCYTAPWVDLNNVLEKAIDKDFMYFKMDNINNNNDIKQNDKQLILDVVKNKNHNITLPEFKNIVKNYSNYTVPELFSIPYQLTRIPDSKYFETSSASMTFNLGKEVTEFPKVKFSVGGRSTKFFEKVGYNINVKGDNLLYGAKQIRLRSVTVDPTFMRDKLSYDLFNIMGIPCLSANYARLFINDTFMGLYLLRDAYKSQWVQNTFGEVDTKHIYKCSGGKNPFFNCANDDEDVTDNKDWEEFLDKLDKAKTRKDLEEFFDVDTYIRSQVARYLIGALDHQSGNNNNVVYMYHDVSANKDIWIPLLYDFDMNFGNFQKPNTKRTFVEEIVDKNNPLYSILELNNESEEVKKIMDEIMRKVFNPVVLVPRIDQLRTFLKSYVKEDRTKGDNGRYPGRFDIMATRVEDLFTYSHFKHNSEFTTIVSIEHYNNFNDFKHTSTALGLKQWVIERFQYACDYYKLDCSYVDELMKSPYLSDYTIKEETVERIRGGCKGTGYACCILDYTPLSTQDQSGDWGREGGLDCFFENGYKEKELPDGECWASFEGYPCCEDPKTPVSYVNKQTRVEYGFEHGEWCGISSLQGKEICPDYTSKYRCCTECNVSYTGSDGHTWGIEYGQWCSIPYTCQPKPKPKDPKPPKK
;
A
#
# COMPACT_ATOMS: atom_id res chain seq x y z
N MET A 1 56.80 -26.95 -69.63
CA MET A 1 57.63 -27.21 -68.44
C MET A 1 57.60 -25.95 -67.57
N LYS A 2 57.09 -26.09 -66.33
CA LYS A 2 57.26 -25.25 -65.13
C LYS A 2 57.52 -23.73 -65.24
N LEU A 3 56.62 -22.97 -64.58
CA LEU A 3 56.83 -21.86 -63.60
C LEU A 3 57.49 -20.55 -64.14
N ASN A 4 57.19 -19.32 -63.71
CA ASN A 4 56.91 -18.89 -62.34
C ASN A 4 56.38 -17.44 -62.17
N TYR A 5 55.67 -17.24 -61.05
CA TYR A 5 55.37 -16.07 -60.21
C TYR A 5 54.86 -14.72 -60.77
N ASN A 6 53.57 -14.46 -60.50
CA ASN A 6 52.92 -13.16 -60.50
C ASN A 6 53.05 -12.43 -59.15
N LYS A 7 53.20 -11.10 -59.24
CA LYS A 7 53.17 -10.12 -58.15
C LYS A 7 51.81 -10.13 -57.42
N ILE A 8 51.85 -10.10 -56.08
CA ILE A 8 50.68 -9.85 -55.22
C ILE A 8 50.81 -8.44 -54.66
N ILE A 9 49.77 -7.63 -54.87
CA ILE A 9 49.48 -6.38 -54.16
C ILE A 9 48.41 -6.72 -53.10
N PRO A 10 48.54 -6.32 -51.82
CA PRO A 10 47.49 -6.53 -50.85
C PRO A 10 46.44 -5.42 -50.98
N LEU A 11 45.22 -5.80 -51.37
CA LEU A 11 44.05 -4.93 -51.28
C LEU A 11 43.58 -4.92 -49.82
N ALA A 12 43.60 -3.74 -49.20
CA ALA A 12 43.12 -3.52 -47.85
C ALA A 12 41.62 -3.86 -47.74
N ALA A 13 41.30 -4.88 -46.94
CA ALA A 13 39.94 -5.13 -46.49
C ALA A 13 39.63 -4.20 -45.31
N THR A 14 38.93 -3.11 -45.57
CA THR A 14 38.24 -2.33 -44.55
C THR A 14 37.16 -3.20 -43.90
N LEU A 15 37.50 -3.81 -42.77
CA LEU A 15 36.56 -4.38 -41.81
C LEU A 15 35.72 -3.23 -41.24
N LEU A 16 34.55 -3.01 -41.83
CA LEU A 16 33.46 -2.29 -41.19
C LEU A 16 33.00 -3.13 -40.00
N PHE A 17 33.53 -2.82 -38.81
CA PHE A 17 32.94 -3.22 -37.54
C PHE A 17 31.58 -2.53 -37.43
N ASN A 18 30.54 -3.19 -37.97
CA ASN A 18 29.17 -2.90 -37.60
C ASN A 18 29.00 -3.37 -36.15
N ILE A 19 29.29 -2.47 -35.20
CA ILE A 19 28.81 -2.60 -33.82
C ILE A 19 27.28 -2.48 -33.93
N LYS A 20 26.59 -3.60 -34.15
CA LYS A 20 25.17 -3.69 -33.85
C LYS A 20 25.06 -3.38 -32.36
N LYS A 21 24.64 -2.15 -32.01
CA LYS A 21 24.02 -1.91 -30.70
C LYS A 21 22.95 -2.99 -30.58
N ALA A 22 23.14 -3.93 -29.67
CA ALA A 22 22.12 -4.90 -29.32
C ALA A 22 20.99 -4.10 -28.67
N THR A 23 20.07 -3.59 -29.48
CA THR A 23 18.83 -3.02 -28.96
C THR A 23 18.07 -4.15 -28.30
N ALA A 24 17.50 -3.91 -27.12
CA ALA A 24 16.45 -4.75 -26.56
C ALA A 24 15.38 -4.98 -27.64
N PHE A 25 14.94 -6.22 -27.82
CA PHE A 25 14.05 -6.61 -28.91
C PHE A 25 12.96 -7.56 -28.40
N ASP A 26 11.70 -7.11 -28.44
CA ASP A 26 10.53 -7.97 -28.25
C ASP A 26 9.82 -8.24 -29.58
N ASP A 27 9.94 -9.47 -30.07
CA ASP A 27 9.32 -9.89 -31.33
C ASP A 27 7.80 -9.82 -31.32
N LEU A 28 7.16 -9.96 -30.14
CA LEU A 28 5.71 -9.92 -30.03
C LEU A 28 5.18 -8.52 -30.36
N PHE A 29 5.76 -7.47 -29.77
CA PHE A 29 5.36 -6.09 -30.06
C PHE A 29 5.69 -5.68 -31.50
N ARG A 30 6.86 -6.11 -32.02
CA ARG A 30 7.24 -5.84 -33.41
C ARG A 30 6.26 -6.44 -34.41
N LYS A 31 5.85 -7.69 -34.21
CA LYS A 31 4.87 -8.38 -35.07
C LYS A 31 3.54 -7.61 -35.14
N HIS A 32 3.19 -6.91 -34.06
CA HIS A 32 1.95 -6.13 -33.96
C HIS A 32 2.14 -4.62 -34.18
N ASN A 33 3.35 -4.16 -34.53
CA ASN A 33 3.69 -2.75 -34.74
C ASN A 33 3.27 -1.83 -33.57
N VAL A 34 3.45 -2.31 -32.34
CA VAL A 34 3.12 -1.57 -31.11
C VAL A 34 4.32 -0.74 -30.70
N LYS A 35 4.13 0.57 -30.56
CA LYS A 35 5.13 1.49 -30.00
C LYS A 35 4.86 1.71 -28.52
N ARG A 36 5.92 1.79 -27.72
CA ARG A 36 5.84 2.15 -26.29
C ARG A 36 6.81 3.28 -25.99
N VAL A 37 6.72 3.85 -24.80
CA VAL A 37 7.71 4.82 -24.31
C VAL A 37 9.11 4.19 -24.39
N GLU A 38 10.11 4.98 -24.83
CA GLU A 38 11.47 4.52 -25.15
C GLU A 38 12.09 3.68 -24.01
N LEU A 39 11.83 4.03 -22.74
CA LEU A 39 12.25 3.24 -21.58
C LEU A 39 11.86 1.76 -21.69
N PHE A 40 10.63 1.45 -22.07
CA PHE A 40 10.13 0.08 -22.13
C PHE A 40 10.64 -0.66 -23.37
N GLU A 41 10.80 0.03 -24.50
CA GLU A 41 11.44 -0.58 -25.68
C GLU A 41 12.91 -0.92 -25.41
N LYS A 42 13.64 -0.04 -24.72
CA LYS A 42 15.05 -0.25 -24.33
C LYS A 42 15.25 -1.33 -23.28
N THR A 43 14.22 -1.65 -22.51
CA THR A 43 14.30 -2.63 -21.41
C THR A 43 13.61 -3.95 -21.74
N ASP A 44 13.19 -4.18 -22.99
CA ASP A 44 12.70 -5.48 -23.42
C ASP A 44 13.79 -6.55 -23.30
N PHE A 45 13.53 -7.56 -22.46
CA PHE A 45 14.49 -8.62 -22.18
C PHE A 45 15.87 -8.14 -21.69
N LEU A 46 15.93 -6.92 -21.13
CA LEU A 46 17.09 -6.39 -20.42
C LEU A 46 16.63 -5.88 -19.04
N VAL A 47 17.34 -6.28 -17.99
CA VAL A 47 17.03 -5.84 -16.62
C VAL A 47 18.05 -4.77 -16.21
N PRO A 48 17.67 -3.48 -16.21
CA PRO A 48 18.56 -2.42 -15.71
C PRO A 48 18.75 -2.51 -14.19
N ASP A 49 19.85 -1.94 -13.72
CA ASP A 49 20.03 -1.64 -12.30
C ASP A 49 19.60 -0.21 -12.04
N ILE A 50 18.68 -0.04 -11.09
CA ILE A 50 18.28 1.25 -10.55
C ILE A 50 18.93 1.36 -9.18
N LYS A 51 19.84 2.32 -9.01
CA LYS A 51 20.48 2.63 -7.73
C LYS A 51 19.93 3.94 -7.20
N ILE A 52 19.25 3.88 -6.06
CA ILE A 52 18.78 5.06 -5.32
C ILE A 52 19.81 5.39 -4.26
N HIS A 53 20.31 6.62 -4.25
CA HIS A 53 21.23 7.09 -3.20
C HIS A 53 20.46 7.96 -2.21
N LEU A 54 20.42 7.52 -0.96
CA LEU A 54 19.85 8.21 0.19
C LEU A 54 20.98 8.73 1.09
N ASN A 55 20.78 9.89 1.70
CA ASN A 55 21.62 10.32 2.80
C ASN A 55 21.40 9.41 4.03
N ASP A 56 22.30 9.49 5.02
CA ASP A 56 22.28 8.60 6.18
C ASP A 56 20.95 8.67 6.97
N VAL A 57 20.40 9.87 7.16
CA VAL A 57 19.14 10.07 7.90
C VAL A 57 17.97 9.41 7.17
N ASP A 58 17.87 9.61 5.86
CA ASP A 58 16.81 9.02 5.02
C ASP A 58 16.96 7.50 4.94
N PHE A 59 18.19 6.99 4.82
CA PHE A 59 18.47 5.55 4.84
C PHE A 59 18.05 4.92 6.17
N GLN A 60 18.46 5.50 7.29
CA GLN A 60 18.10 5.01 8.63
C GLN A 60 16.59 5.12 8.87
N THR A 61 15.94 6.21 8.45
CA THR A 61 14.48 6.36 8.54
C THR A 61 13.75 5.25 7.79
N LEU A 62 14.22 4.87 6.60
CA LEU A 62 13.62 3.77 5.85
C LEU A 62 13.93 2.40 6.47
N PHE A 63 15.21 2.07 6.68
CA PHE A 63 15.62 0.72 7.08
C PHE A 63 15.41 0.45 8.57
N TYR A 64 15.86 1.38 9.44
CA TYR A 64 15.71 1.20 10.87
C TYR A 64 14.26 1.39 11.29
N GLY A 65 13.46 2.24 10.63
CA GLY A 65 12.06 2.40 11.04
C GLY A 65 11.27 1.08 10.91
N PHE A 66 11.43 0.32 9.82
CA PHE A 66 10.84 -1.04 9.73
C PHE A 66 11.35 -1.98 10.82
N GLN A 67 12.67 -2.01 11.04
CA GLN A 67 13.29 -2.91 12.01
C GLN A 67 12.87 -2.58 13.45
N CYS A 68 12.90 -1.31 13.83
CA CYS A 68 12.55 -0.84 15.16
C CYS A 68 11.05 -0.98 15.44
N MET A 69 10.17 -0.83 14.44
CA MET A 69 8.75 -1.14 14.62
C MET A 69 8.52 -2.59 15.07
N LYS A 70 9.38 -3.53 14.68
CA LYS A 70 9.33 -4.92 15.15
C LYS A 70 10.09 -5.12 16.46
N ASP A 71 11.34 -4.67 16.53
CA ASP A 71 12.21 -4.91 17.69
C ASP A 71 11.70 -4.22 18.97
N CYS A 72 11.06 -3.05 18.84
CA CYS A 72 10.40 -2.31 19.93
C CYS A 72 8.92 -2.68 20.10
N SER A 73 8.43 -3.75 19.47
CA SER A 73 7.09 -4.28 19.74
C SER A 73 7.09 -5.11 21.02
N PRO A 74 6.04 -5.06 21.87
CA PRO A 74 5.90 -5.91 23.05
C PRO A 74 5.99 -7.42 22.76
N THR A 75 5.73 -7.83 21.51
CA THR A 75 5.85 -9.23 21.10
C THR A 75 7.30 -9.71 21.06
N TYR A 76 8.25 -8.83 20.72
CA TYR A 76 9.63 -9.19 20.44
C TYR A 76 10.61 -8.65 21.49
N LEU A 77 10.40 -7.41 21.97
CA LEU A 77 11.20 -6.74 23.01
C LEU A 77 12.71 -7.02 22.89
N LYS A 78 13.27 -6.72 21.73
CA LYS A 78 14.67 -7.03 21.42
C LYS A 78 15.57 -5.84 21.76
N GLU A 79 16.66 -6.10 22.48
CA GLU A 79 17.70 -5.10 22.68
C GLU A 79 18.36 -4.74 21.34
N ASN A 80 18.24 -3.48 20.93
CA ASN A 80 18.78 -3.00 19.66
C ASN A 80 19.26 -1.54 19.78
N ASP A 81 20.57 -1.36 19.86
CA ASP A 81 21.22 -0.06 20.03
C ASP A 81 20.98 0.88 18.84
N ASP A 82 20.81 0.35 17.62
CA ASP A 82 20.46 1.16 16.44
C ASP A 82 19.09 1.82 16.63
N CYS A 83 18.14 1.13 17.28
CA CYS A 83 16.82 1.68 17.59
C CYS A 83 16.85 2.71 18.70
N TYR A 84 17.79 2.60 19.64
CA TYR A 84 17.94 3.54 20.76
C TYR A 84 18.76 4.78 20.37
N THR A 85 19.45 4.75 19.24
CA THR A 85 20.29 5.84 18.74
C THR A 85 19.91 6.30 17.33
N ALA A 86 18.75 5.86 16.84
CA ALA A 86 18.22 6.27 15.55
C ALA A 86 17.98 7.79 15.47
N PRO A 87 17.94 8.40 14.26
CA PRO A 87 17.84 9.86 14.10
C PRO A 87 16.63 10.52 14.75
N TRP A 88 15.57 9.77 15.05
CA TRP A 88 14.36 10.26 15.71
C TRP A 88 14.38 10.09 17.24
N VAL A 89 15.47 9.57 17.81
CA VAL A 89 15.62 9.35 19.24
C VAL A 89 16.50 10.44 19.85
N ASP A 90 15.91 11.17 20.78
CA ASP A 90 16.62 12.06 21.70
C ASP A 90 16.62 11.40 23.10
N LEU A 91 17.77 10.88 23.53
CA LEU A 91 17.89 10.20 24.81
C LEU A 91 17.66 11.11 26.02
N ASN A 92 17.90 12.42 25.90
CA ASN A 92 17.61 13.38 26.96
C ASN A 92 16.10 13.47 27.17
N ASN A 93 15.35 13.63 26.07
CA ASN A 93 13.89 13.67 26.08
C ASN A 93 13.28 12.33 26.53
N VAL A 94 13.87 11.20 26.13
CA VAL A 94 13.46 9.86 26.59
C VAL A 94 13.62 9.75 28.12
N LEU A 95 14.75 10.19 28.68
CA LEU A 95 14.98 10.17 30.12
C LEU A 95 14.00 11.08 30.88
N GLU A 96 13.78 12.30 30.38
CA GLU A 96 12.81 13.25 30.93
C GLU A 96 11.41 12.65 30.98
N LYS A 97 10.91 12.13 29.85
CA LYS A 97 9.61 11.45 29.79
C LYS A 97 9.52 10.21 30.67
N ALA A 98 10.60 9.44 30.82
CA ALA A 98 10.61 8.29 31.71
C ALA A 98 10.46 8.71 33.19
N ILE A 99 11.03 9.85 33.58
CA ILE A 99 10.85 10.41 34.92
C ILE A 99 9.41 10.95 35.08
N ASP A 100 8.91 11.69 34.09
CA ASP A 100 7.58 12.30 34.15
C ASP A 100 6.45 11.27 34.18
N LYS A 101 6.63 10.14 33.49
CA LYS A 101 5.68 9.00 33.49
C LYS A 101 5.87 8.04 34.67
N ASP A 102 6.64 8.43 35.69
CA ASP A 102 6.92 7.62 36.89
C ASP A 102 7.52 6.23 36.56
N PHE A 103 8.27 6.10 35.45
CA PHE A 103 9.01 4.87 35.13
C PHE A 103 10.35 4.76 35.88
N MET A 104 10.71 5.80 36.63
CA MET A 104 11.88 5.85 37.51
C MET A 104 11.44 5.86 38.98
N TYR A 105 12.28 5.34 39.89
CA TYR A 105 12.02 5.36 41.35
C TYR A 105 12.05 6.76 41.98
N PHE A 106 12.23 7.81 41.17
CA PHE A 106 12.34 9.17 41.62
C PHE A 106 11.56 10.09 40.69
N LYS A 107 11.06 11.18 41.28
CA LYS A 107 10.36 12.26 40.56
C LYS A 107 11.28 13.44 40.32
N MET A 108 10.97 14.22 39.28
CA MET A 108 11.74 15.40 38.87
C MET A 108 12.09 16.34 40.04
N ASP A 109 11.10 16.63 40.89
CA ASP A 109 11.24 17.60 42.00
C ASP A 109 12.09 17.09 43.18
N ASN A 110 12.35 15.78 43.27
CA ASN A 110 13.07 15.17 44.40
C ASN A 110 14.48 14.69 44.05
N ILE A 111 14.98 14.91 42.82
CA ILE A 111 16.31 14.39 42.40
C ILE A 111 17.43 14.84 43.36
N ASN A 112 17.45 16.12 43.75
CA ASN A 112 18.47 16.68 44.65
C ASN A 112 18.46 16.03 46.04
N ASN A 113 17.27 15.84 46.61
CA ASN A 113 17.09 15.44 48.00
C ASN A 113 16.92 13.92 48.19
N ASN A 114 16.85 13.14 47.10
CA ASN A 114 16.71 11.69 47.16
C ASN A 114 18.04 11.00 47.49
N ASN A 115 18.16 10.39 48.67
CA ASN A 115 19.39 9.74 49.12
C ASN A 115 19.68 8.39 48.45
N ASP A 116 18.71 7.84 47.70
CA ASP A 116 18.86 6.55 47.00
C ASP A 116 19.59 6.70 45.67
N ILE A 117 19.73 7.93 45.16
CA ILE A 117 20.49 8.24 43.93
C ILE A 117 21.95 8.57 44.30
N LYS A 118 22.91 7.93 43.62
CA LYS A 118 24.33 8.20 43.81
C LYS A 118 24.65 9.63 43.38
N GLN A 119 25.55 10.31 44.09
CA GLN A 119 25.84 11.72 43.84
C GLN A 119 26.26 12.03 42.39
N ASN A 120 27.05 11.16 41.77
CA ASN A 120 27.46 11.32 40.36
C ASN A 120 26.27 11.17 39.41
N ASP A 121 25.37 10.22 39.67
CA ASP A 121 24.18 9.98 38.85
C ASP A 121 23.17 11.13 39.04
N LYS A 122 23.04 11.71 40.24
CA LYS A 122 22.24 12.93 40.48
C LYS A 122 22.71 14.07 39.58
N GLN A 123 24.02 14.34 39.58
CA GLN A 123 24.59 15.42 38.80
C GLN A 123 24.33 15.20 37.31
N LEU A 124 24.60 14.00 36.81
CA LEU A 124 24.33 13.61 35.43
C LEU A 124 22.85 13.80 35.05
N ILE A 125 21.92 13.28 35.87
CA ILE A 125 20.48 13.40 35.62
C ILE A 125 20.11 14.89 35.56
N LEU A 126 20.51 15.70 36.54
CA LEU A 126 20.21 17.14 36.57
C LEU A 126 20.78 17.89 35.36
N ASP A 127 21.99 17.53 34.93
CA ASP A 127 22.64 18.12 33.76
C ASP A 127 21.88 17.79 32.45
N VAL A 128 21.26 16.62 32.39
CA VAL A 128 20.43 16.18 31.27
C VAL A 128 19.04 16.83 31.30
N VAL A 129 18.28 16.68 32.39
CA VAL A 129 16.85 17.03 32.40
C VAL A 129 16.57 18.46 32.85
N LYS A 130 17.42 19.08 33.69
CA LYS A 130 17.18 20.41 34.24
C LYS A 130 18.08 21.48 33.66
N ASN A 131 19.39 21.26 33.68
CA ASN A 131 20.35 22.25 33.18
C ASN A 131 20.47 22.22 31.65
N LYS A 132 20.06 21.11 31.02
CA LYS A 132 20.12 20.87 29.57
C LYS A 132 21.51 21.14 28.97
N ASN A 133 22.57 20.78 29.70
CA ASN A 133 23.97 21.02 29.32
C ASN A 133 24.77 19.73 29.06
N HIS A 134 24.15 18.56 29.20
CA HIS A 134 24.74 17.26 28.85
C HIS A 134 23.82 16.50 27.89
N ASN A 135 24.41 15.92 26.84
CA ASN A 135 23.71 14.96 25.97
C ASN A 135 24.07 13.56 26.44
N ILE A 136 23.11 12.88 27.05
CA ILE A 136 23.34 11.56 27.63
C ILE A 136 23.71 10.55 26.54
N THR A 137 24.73 9.76 26.81
CA THR A 137 25.14 8.66 25.93
C THR A 137 24.28 7.42 26.20
N LEU A 138 24.18 6.50 25.23
CA LEU A 138 23.43 5.26 25.44
C LEU A 138 23.94 4.45 26.65
N PRO A 139 25.26 4.27 26.89
CA PRO A 139 25.74 3.58 28.09
C PRO A 139 25.36 4.27 29.41
N GLU A 140 25.41 5.60 29.46
CA GLU A 140 24.94 6.37 30.61
C GLU A 140 23.45 6.16 30.85
N PHE A 141 22.63 6.27 29.80
CA PHE A 141 21.19 6.02 29.86
C PHE A 141 20.89 4.60 30.37
N LYS A 142 21.54 3.58 29.79
CA LYS A 142 21.39 2.17 30.23
C LYS A 142 21.77 2.01 31.71
N ASN A 143 22.81 2.69 32.19
CA ASN A 143 23.21 2.63 33.60
C ASN A 143 22.19 3.30 34.53
N ILE A 144 21.64 4.47 34.14
CA ILE A 144 20.58 5.13 34.91
C ILE A 144 19.33 4.25 35.00
N VAL A 145 18.84 3.72 33.88
CA VAL A 145 17.68 2.82 33.85
C VAL A 145 17.92 1.60 34.73
N LYS A 146 19.07 0.93 34.58
CA LYS A 146 19.42 -0.27 35.36
C LYS A 146 19.41 -0.03 36.87
N ASN A 147 19.86 1.14 37.32
CA ASN A 147 19.99 1.43 38.74
C ASN A 147 18.70 1.98 39.36
N TYR A 148 17.84 2.62 38.56
CA TYR A 148 16.75 3.45 39.08
C TYR A 148 15.37 3.21 38.46
N SER A 149 15.20 2.11 37.72
CA SER A 149 13.92 1.70 37.14
C SER A 149 13.61 0.23 37.44
N ASN A 150 12.31 -0.10 37.49
CA ASN A 150 11.84 -1.49 37.43
C ASN A 150 11.82 -2.02 35.99
N TYR A 151 11.93 -1.13 35.00
CA TYR A 151 11.90 -1.46 33.59
C TYR A 151 13.31 -1.65 33.04
N THR A 152 13.42 -2.57 32.10
CA THR A 152 14.60 -2.71 31.24
C THR A 152 14.56 -1.68 30.11
N VAL A 153 15.70 -1.46 29.46
CA VAL A 153 15.80 -0.55 28.31
C VAL A 153 14.89 -0.99 27.15
N PRO A 154 14.81 -2.28 26.76
CA PRO A 154 13.85 -2.74 25.76
C PRO A 154 12.39 -2.48 26.14
N GLU A 155 12.02 -2.63 27.43
CA GLU A 155 10.66 -2.32 27.89
C GLU A 155 10.38 -0.83 27.77
N LEU A 156 11.25 0.05 28.25
CA LEU A 156 11.06 1.50 28.15
C LEU A 156 10.94 2.00 26.71
N PHE A 157 11.70 1.41 25.78
CA PHE A 157 11.63 1.72 24.36
C PHE A 157 10.50 1.00 23.62
N SER A 158 9.74 0.15 24.30
CA SER A 158 8.60 -0.52 23.70
C SER A 158 7.50 0.48 23.34
N ILE A 159 6.88 0.26 22.18
CA ILE A 159 5.92 1.20 21.57
C ILE A 159 4.79 1.64 22.52
N PRO A 160 4.18 0.76 23.35
CA PRO A 160 3.15 1.14 24.32
C PRO A 160 3.52 2.25 25.29
N TYR A 161 4.79 2.35 25.71
CA TYR A 161 5.23 3.35 26.70
C TYR A 161 5.46 4.74 26.10
N GLN A 162 5.58 4.83 24.76
CA GLN A 162 5.61 6.08 23.98
C GLN A 162 6.69 7.09 24.43
N LEU A 163 7.87 6.62 24.84
CA LEU A 163 8.98 7.53 25.15
C LEU A 163 9.58 8.16 23.90
N THR A 164 9.58 7.43 22.79
CA THR A 164 9.96 7.93 21.46
C THR A 164 8.97 7.44 20.40
N ARG A 165 8.85 8.18 19.30
CA ARG A 165 7.97 7.84 18.18
C ARG A 165 8.81 7.28 17.03
N ILE A 166 8.59 6.01 16.72
CA ILE A 166 9.22 5.37 15.56
C ILE A 166 8.49 5.85 14.28
N PRO A 167 9.21 6.39 13.28
CA PRO A 167 8.61 6.75 12.00
C PRO A 167 7.98 5.54 11.32
N ASP A 168 6.78 5.71 10.78
CA ASP A 168 6.16 4.65 9.99
C ASP A 168 6.76 4.62 8.58
N SER A 169 7.82 3.81 8.40
CA SER A 169 8.54 3.67 7.13
C SER A 169 7.66 3.17 5.98
N LYS A 170 6.45 2.63 6.24
CA LYS A 170 5.46 2.33 5.19
C LYS A 170 5.03 3.58 4.42
N TYR A 171 5.21 4.77 5.02
CA TYR A 171 4.90 6.07 4.43
C TYR A 171 6.15 6.91 4.17
N PHE A 172 7.34 6.29 4.17
CA PHE A 172 8.59 6.98 3.88
C PHE A 172 8.56 7.67 2.51
N GLU A 173 8.98 8.92 2.48
CA GLU A 173 9.26 9.68 1.27
C GLU A 173 10.40 10.68 1.48
N THR A 174 11.14 10.96 0.42
CA THR A 174 12.19 11.98 0.41
C THR A 174 12.30 12.63 -0.96
N SER A 175 12.70 13.90 -0.99
CA SER A 175 13.04 14.64 -2.22
C SER A 175 14.53 14.97 -2.32
N SER A 176 15.35 14.40 -1.42
CA SER A 176 16.79 14.59 -1.35
C SER A 176 17.58 13.50 -2.10
N ALA A 177 16.90 12.42 -2.49
CA ALA A 177 17.52 11.26 -3.13
C ALA A 177 18.06 11.58 -4.54
N SER A 178 19.09 10.84 -4.95
CA SER A 178 19.53 10.78 -6.35
C SER A 178 19.37 9.36 -6.91
N MET A 179 19.44 9.22 -8.22
CA MET A 179 19.28 7.93 -8.91
C MET A 179 20.34 7.74 -9.99
N THR A 180 20.90 6.54 -10.05
CA THR A 180 21.67 6.05 -11.20
C THR A 180 20.88 4.93 -11.88
N PHE A 181 20.69 5.02 -13.18
CA PHE A 181 20.05 4.00 -14.01
C PHE A 181 21.09 3.38 -14.95
N ASN A 182 21.38 2.09 -14.76
CA ASN A 182 22.35 1.36 -15.56
C ASN A 182 21.65 0.37 -16.47
N LEU A 183 21.80 0.55 -17.79
CA LEU A 183 21.32 -0.39 -18.80
C LEU A 183 22.53 -0.96 -19.55
N GLY A 184 22.99 -2.13 -19.10
CA GLY A 184 24.23 -2.72 -19.61
C GLY A 184 25.44 -1.83 -19.29
N LYS A 185 26.03 -1.21 -20.31
CA LYS A 185 27.16 -0.27 -20.17
C LYS A 185 26.74 1.20 -20.16
N GLU A 186 25.49 1.50 -20.50
CA GLU A 186 24.96 2.86 -20.52
C GLU A 186 24.52 3.24 -19.09
N VAL A 187 25.07 4.34 -18.57
CA VAL A 187 24.78 4.87 -17.23
C VAL A 187 24.09 6.22 -17.40
N THR A 188 22.95 6.41 -16.75
CA THR A 188 22.19 7.67 -16.73
C THR A 188 22.01 8.11 -15.29
N GLU A 189 22.42 9.35 -14.98
CA GLU A 189 22.38 9.89 -13.63
C GLU A 189 21.32 10.98 -13.48
N PHE A 190 20.60 10.92 -12.37
CA PHE A 190 19.59 11.89 -11.98
C PHE A 190 19.98 12.42 -10.60
N PRO A 191 20.55 13.64 -10.51
CA PRO A 191 21.04 14.19 -9.25
C PRO A 191 19.93 14.44 -8.23
N LYS A 192 18.66 14.49 -8.67
CA LYS A 192 17.51 14.69 -7.80
C LYS A 192 16.29 13.90 -8.28
N VAL A 193 15.74 13.08 -7.40
CA VAL A 193 14.47 12.37 -7.55
C VAL A 193 13.64 12.51 -6.28
N LYS A 194 12.30 12.49 -6.41
CA LYS A 194 11.45 12.15 -5.25
C LYS A 194 11.34 10.63 -5.21
N PHE A 195 11.71 10.04 -4.08
CA PHE A 195 11.66 8.62 -3.82
C PHE A 195 10.71 8.34 -2.65
N SER A 196 9.83 7.35 -2.77
CA SER A 196 8.91 6.99 -1.70
C SER A 196 8.57 5.51 -1.70
N VAL A 197 8.14 4.99 -0.55
CA VAL A 197 7.43 3.71 -0.51
C VAL A 197 6.08 3.85 -1.23
N GLY A 198 5.76 2.88 -2.08
CA GLY A 198 4.61 2.87 -2.97
C GLY A 198 3.60 1.77 -2.62
N GLY A 199 2.37 1.91 -3.16
CA GLY A 199 1.29 0.94 -2.97
C GLY A 199 0.26 1.35 -1.90
N ARG A 200 -0.67 0.43 -1.61
CA ARG A 200 -1.70 0.57 -0.57
C ARG A 200 -1.63 -0.59 0.40
N SER A 201 -2.19 -1.75 0.03
CA SER A 201 -2.08 -3.01 0.78
C SER A 201 -0.68 -3.60 0.70
N THR A 202 0.03 -3.39 -0.41
CA THR A 202 1.39 -3.92 -0.63
C THR A 202 2.46 -3.34 0.29
N LYS A 203 2.15 -2.28 1.03
CA LYS A 203 3.00 -1.70 2.07
C LYS A 203 3.11 -2.56 3.34
N PHE A 204 2.22 -3.56 3.48
CA PHE A 204 2.14 -4.45 4.64
C PHE A 204 2.74 -5.84 4.38
N PHE A 205 3.49 -5.99 3.28
CA PHE A 205 4.30 -7.19 3.00
C PHE A 205 5.75 -6.92 3.40
N GLU A 206 6.54 -7.99 3.58
CA GLU A 206 7.98 -7.82 3.86
C GLU A 206 8.67 -7.06 2.73
N LYS A 207 8.29 -7.36 1.48
CA LYS A 207 8.80 -6.67 0.30
C LYS A 207 7.84 -5.58 -0.17
N VAL A 208 8.22 -4.33 0.09
CA VAL A 208 7.45 -3.14 -0.33
C VAL A 208 7.83 -2.67 -1.73
N GLY A 209 6.89 -2.02 -2.41
CA GLY A 209 7.13 -1.33 -3.68
C GLY A 209 7.60 0.11 -3.48
N TYR A 210 8.10 0.74 -4.54
CA TYR A 210 8.62 2.11 -4.52
C TYR A 210 8.10 2.96 -5.68
N ASN A 211 8.08 4.28 -5.46
CA ASN A 211 7.78 5.28 -6.46
C ASN A 211 9.01 6.16 -6.68
N ILE A 212 9.35 6.43 -7.93
CA ILE A 212 10.42 7.34 -8.30
C ILE A 212 9.85 8.41 -9.23
N ASN A 213 10.09 9.67 -8.91
CA ASN A 213 9.73 10.82 -9.73
C ASN A 213 10.98 11.64 -10.04
N VAL A 214 11.41 11.63 -11.30
CA VAL A 214 12.57 12.39 -11.78
C VAL A 214 12.27 13.88 -11.72
N LYS A 215 13.13 14.69 -11.08
CA LYS A 215 12.92 16.14 -10.94
C LYS A 215 13.57 16.95 -12.07
N GLY A 216 13.18 18.23 -12.20
CA GLY A 216 13.61 19.13 -13.28
C GLY A 216 12.92 18.82 -14.61
N ASP A 217 13.56 19.12 -15.73
CA ASP A 217 13.03 18.86 -17.08
C ASP A 217 13.51 17.52 -17.66
N ASN A 218 14.30 16.77 -16.90
CA ASN A 218 14.85 15.48 -17.34
C ASN A 218 13.78 14.39 -17.41
N LEU A 219 13.99 13.44 -18.32
CA LEU A 219 13.21 12.22 -18.50
C LEU A 219 14.13 11.01 -18.52
N LEU A 220 13.68 9.90 -17.92
CA LEU A 220 14.30 8.60 -18.10
C LEU A 220 13.72 7.95 -19.36
N TYR A 221 14.37 8.18 -20.50
CA TYR A 221 13.95 7.64 -21.80
C TYR A 221 12.45 7.86 -22.07
N GLY A 222 11.99 9.11 -21.94
CA GLY A 222 10.59 9.51 -22.12
C GLY A 222 9.69 9.35 -20.89
N ALA A 223 10.12 8.67 -19.82
CA ALA A 223 9.34 8.50 -18.60
C ALA A 223 9.74 9.50 -17.50
N LYS A 224 8.75 9.98 -16.74
CA LYS A 224 8.95 10.93 -15.63
C LYS A 224 8.71 10.31 -14.25
N GLN A 225 7.60 9.59 -14.11
CA GLN A 225 7.25 8.85 -12.90
C GLN A 225 7.26 7.35 -13.20
N ILE A 226 8.06 6.60 -12.46
CA ILE A 226 8.13 5.14 -12.56
C ILE A 226 7.74 4.50 -11.23
N ARG A 227 7.15 3.32 -11.31
CA ARG A 227 6.75 2.51 -10.16
C ARG A 227 7.54 1.22 -10.17
N LEU A 228 8.11 0.85 -9.03
CA LEU A 228 8.76 -0.43 -8.81
C LEU A 228 7.82 -1.27 -7.94
N ARG A 229 7.14 -2.25 -8.54
CA ARG A 229 6.19 -3.12 -7.83
C ARG A 229 6.92 -4.35 -7.29
N SER A 230 6.66 -4.70 -6.04
CA SER A 230 7.30 -5.84 -5.36
C SER A 230 6.87 -7.20 -5.91
N VAL A 231 5.70 -7.25 -6.58
CA VAL A 231 5.06 -8.44 -7.18
C VAL A 231 4.98 -9.62 -6.21
N THR A 232 4.84 -9.35 -4.91
CA THR A 232 4.82 -10.37 -3.87
C THR A 232 3.64 -11.33 -4.02
N VAL A 233 2.49 -10.83 -4.45
CA VAL A 233 1.25 -11.61 -4.59
C VAL A 233 1.21 -12.49 -5.85
N ASP A 234 2.11 -12.28 -6.81
CA ASP A 234 2.21 -13.09 -8.02
C ASP A 234 3.39 -14.06 -7.91
N PRO A 235 3.16 -15.37 -7.70
CA PRO A 235 4.25 -16.35 -7.61
C PRO A 235 5.07 -16.44 -8.91
N THR A 236 4.55 -15.96 -10.05
CA THR A 236 5.19 -16.07 -11.37
C THR A 236 5.95 -14.82 -11.80
N PHE A 237 5.73 -13.66 -11.17
CA PHE A 237 6.23 -12.35 -11.60
C PHE A 237 5.77 -11.92 -13.00
N MET A 238 4.86 -12.65 -13.66
CA MET A 238 4.54 -12.49 -15.09
C MET A 238 3.14 -11.93 -15.36
N ARG A 239 2.19 -12.00 -14.42
CA ARG A 239 0.77 -11.72 -14.68
C ARG A 239 0.53 -10.27 -15.08
N ASP A 240 1.11 -9.32 -14.34
CA ASP A 240 1.09 -7.91 -14.68
C ASP A 240 1.64 -7.67 -16.10
N LYS A 241 2.84 -8.20 -16.40
CA LYS A 241 3.52 -8.03 -17.68
C LYS A 241 2.67 -8.54 -18.84
N LEU A 242 2.11 -9.75 -18.71
CA LEU A 242 1.27 -10.36 -19.73
C LEU A 242 -0.02 -9.58 -19.97
N SER A 243 -0.65 -9.07 -18.90
CA SER A 243 -1.83 -8.21 -19.02
C SER A 243 -1.49 -6.89 -19.71
N TYR A 244 -0.46 -6.15 -19.28
CA TYR A 244 -0.07 -4.90 -19.94
C TYR A 244 0.30 -5.14 -21.42
N ASP A 245 1.03 -6.21 -21.73
CA ASP A 245 1.38 -6.56 -23.11
C ASP A 245 0.13 -6.81 -23.96
N LEU A 246 -0.83 -7.58 -23.43
CA LEU A 246 -2.10 -7.87 -24.09
C LEU A 246 -2.87 -6.59 -24.43
N PHE A 247 -3.06 -5.70 -23.45
CA PHE A 247 -3.79 -4.45 -23.65
C PHE A 247 -3.12 -3.59 -24.72
N ASN A 248 -1.80 -3.41 -24.65
CA ASN A 248 -1.05 -2.63 -25.63
C ASN A 248 -1.10 -3.24 -27.04
N ILE A 249 -1.04 -4.57 -27.18
CA ILE A 249 -1.18 -5.27 -28.48
C ILE A 249 -2.58 -5.11 -29.08
N MET A 250 -3.60 -5.05 -28.22
CA MET A 250 -4.97 -4.81 -28.63
C MET A 250 -5.28 -3.33 -28.91
N GLY A 251 -4.30 -2.43 -28.71
CA GLY A 251 -4.50 -0.99 -28.89
C GLY A 251 -5.38 -0.36 -27.81
N ILE A 252 -5.59 -1.05 -26.69
CA ILE A 252 -6.32 -0.52 -25.53
C ILE A 252 -5.32 0.32 -24.72
N PRO A 253 -5.56 1.63 -24.51
CA PRO A 253 -4.62 2.49 -23.78
C PRO A 253 -4.31 1.93 -22.40
N CYS A 254 -3.03 1.59 -22.17
CA CYS A 254 -2.61 0.97 -20.93
C CYS A 254 -1.15 1.28 -20.58
N LEU A 255 -0.78 1.09 -19.32
CA LEU A 255 0.60 1.20 -18.88
C LEU A 255 1.49 0.15 -19.55
N SER A 256 2.79 0.44 -19.62
CA SER A 256 3.82 -0.52 -19.98
C SER A 256 4.56 -1.01 -18.74
N ALA A 257 5.08 -2.23 -18.79
CA ALA A 257 5.89 -2.81 -17.73
C ALA A 257 7.05 -3.64 -18.29
N ASN A 258 8.15 -3.65 -17.54
CA ASN A 258 9.32 -4.53 -17.67
C ASN A 258 9.85 -4.81 -16.26
N TYR A 259 11.13 -5.16 -16.10
CA TYR A 259 11.72 -5.49 -14.82
C TYR A 259 12.96 -4.64 -14.56
N ALA A 260 13.30 -4.44 -13.29
CA ALA A 260 14.54 -3.80 -12.88
C ALA A 260 15.07 -4.44 -11.60
N ARG A 261 16.40 -4.44 -11.44
CA ARG A 261 17.03 -4.69 -10.16
C ARG A 261 17.12 -3.37 -9.40
N LEU A 262 16.74 -3.37 -8.13
CA LEU A 262 16.80 -2.18 -7.28
C LEU A 262 17.94 -2.31 -6.28
N PHE A 263 18.69 -1.21 -6.12
CA PHE A 263 19.65 -1.02 -5.05
C PHE A 263 19.29 0.28 -4.32
N ILE A 264 19.33 0.26 -3.00
CA ILE A 264 19.25 1.47 -2.17
C ILE A 264 20.59 1.59 -1.46
N ASN A 265 21.32 2.66 -1.77
CA ASN A 265 22.77 2.76 -1.56
C ASN A 265 23.43 1.48 -2.12
N ASP A 266 24.21 0.78 -1.29
CA ASP A 266 24.87 -0.47 -1.68
C ASP A 266 24.04 -1.73 -1.36
N THR A 267 22.82 -1.57 -0.84
CA THR A 267 21.96 -2.71 -0.47
C THR A 267 21.12 -3.16 -1.68
N PHE A 268 21.30 -4.41 -2.09
CA PHE A 268 20.47 -5.03 -3.12
C PHE A 268 19.06 -5.33 -2.58
N MET A 269 18.06 -4.74 -3.22
CA MET A 269 16.64 -4.85 -2.84
C MET A 269 15.88 -5.92 -3.63
N GLY A 270 16.49 -6.56 -4.62
CA GLY A 270 15.84 -7.63 -5.39
C GLY A 270 15.30 -7.18 -6.74
N LEU A 271 14.50 -8.07 -7.34
CA LEU A 271 13.85 -7.88 -8.63
C LEU A 271 12.49 -7.19 -8.45
N TYR A 272 12.24 -6.13 -9.20
CA TYR A 272 10.98 -5.40 -9.20
C TYR A 272 10.38 -5.38 -10.61
N LEU A 273 9.06 -5.32 -10.70
CA LEU A 273 8.39 -4.94 -11.93
C LEU A 273 8.50 -3.42 -12.08
N LEU A 274 9.23 -2.97 -13.10
CA LEU A 274 9.32 -1.58 -13.52
C LEU A 274 8.08 -1.26 -14.35
N ARG A 275 7.22 -0.37 -13.86
CA ARG A 275 5.97 0.02 -14.51
C ARG A 275 5.88 1.52 -14.69
N ASP A 276 5.22 1.92 -15.77
CA ASP A 276 4.79 3.30 -15.98
C ASP A 276 3.73 3.73 -14.95
N ALA A 277 3.31 4.99 -15.03
CA ALA A 277 2.23 5.53 -14.22
C ALA A 277 1.33 6.47 -15.03
N TYR A 278 0.02 6.35 -14.85
CA TYR A 278 -0.95 7.32 -15.38
C TYR A 278 -0.72 8.66 -14.68
N LYS A 279 0.11 9.48 -15.33
CA LYS A 279 0.51 10.83 -14.95
C LYS A 279 0.68 11.63 -16.22
N SER A 280 0.82 12.94 -16.06
CA SER A 280 0.87 13.88 -17.18
C SER A 280 1.85 13.49 -18.29
N GLN A 281 3.06 13.03 -17.95
CA GLN A 281 4.04 12.58 -18.96
C GLN A 281 3.55 11.37 -19.78
N TRP A 282 2.87 10.40 -19.14
CA TRP A 282 2.33 9.25 -19.86
C TRP A 282 1.22 9.67 -20.81
N VAL A 283 0.35 10.62 -20.40
CA VAL A 283 -0.68 11.19 -21.27
C VAL A 283 -0.05 11.91 -22.45
N GLN A 284 0.98 12.72 -22.23
CA GLN A 284 1.71 13.37 -23.33
C GLN A 284 2.28 12.34 -24.32
N ASN A 285 2.86 11.25 -23.82
CA ASN A 285 3.44 10.21 -24.68
C ASN A 285 2.37 9.41 -25.45
N THR A 286 1.15 9.29 -24.91
CA THR A 286 0.09 8.42 -25.44
C THR A 286 -0.92 9.19 -26.30
N PHE A 287 -1.35 10.36 -25.85
CA PHE A 287 -2.40 11.19 -26.44
C PHE A 287 -1.90 12.54 -26.96
N GLY A 288 -0.68 12.97 -26.58
CA GLY A 288 -0.09 14.22 -27.03
C GLY A 288 -0.49 15.46 -26.22
N GLU A 289 -1.33 15.32 -25.19
CA GLU A 289 -1.67 16.42 -24.29
C GLU A 289 -0.53 16.68 -23.29
N VAL A 290 0.07 17.87 -23.39
CA VAL A 290 1.17 18.31 -22.53
C VAL A 290 0.63 18.86 -21.21
N ASP A 291 1.28 18.53 -20.09
CA ASP A 291 0.98 19.08 -18.75
C ASP A 291 -0.48 18.92 -18.30
N THR A 292 -1.16 17.87 -18.77
CA THR A 292 -2.58 17.61 -18.43
C THR A 292 -2.85 17.59 -16.92
N LYS A 293 -4.03 18.09 -16.55
CA LYS A 293 -4.62 18.01 -15.21
C LYS A 293 -5.88 17.14 -15.19
N HIS A 294 -6.22 16.50 -16.31
CA HIS A 294 -7.49 15.83 -16.54
C HIS A 294 -7.43 14.33 -16.23
N ILE A 295 -6.65 13.95 -15.20
CA ILE A 295 -6.47 12.56 -14.78
C ILE A 295 -7.17 12.38 -13.44
N TYR A 296 -8.05 11.39 -13.36
CA TYR A 296 -8.88 11.11 -12.20
C TYR A 296 -8.62 9.69 -11.72
N LYS A 297 -8.28 9.56 -10.44
CA LYS A 297 -8.04 8.26 -9.83
C LYS A 297 -9.31 7.77 -9.15
N CYS A 298 -9.70 6.53 -9.44
CA CYS A 298 -10.91 5.95 -8.88
C CYS A 298 -10.65 5.18 -7.59
N SER A 299 -11.67 5.14 -6.74
CA SER A 299 -11.70 4.39 -5.49
C SER A 299 -13.11 3.87 -5.19
N GLY A 300 -13.27 3.02 -4.17
CA GLY A 300 -14.58 2.58 -3.72
C GLY A 300 -15.50 3.72 -3.30
N GLY A 301 -16.79 3.63 -3.62
CA GLY A 301 -17.79 4.66 -3.40
C GLY A 301 -19.22 4.17 -3.63
N LYS A 302 -20.20 5.09 -3.62
CA LYS A 302 -21.63 4.77 -3.78
C LYS A 302 -22.20 5.06 -5.17
N ASN A 303 -21.47 5.82 -6.00
CA ASN A 303 -21.94 6.11 -7.35
C ASN A 303 -21.90 4.80 -8.18
N PRO A 304 -22.97 4.45 -8.89
CA PRO A 304 -23.08 3.17 -9.59
C PRO A 304 -22.16 3.04 -10.80
N PHE A 305 -21.69 4.16 -11.36
CA PHE A 305 -20.76 4.18 -12.49
C PHE A 305 -19.32 4.19 -12.00
N PHE A 306 -18.89 5.34 -11.50
CA PHE A 306 -17.52 5.66 -11.17
C PHE A 306 -17.46 6.54 -9.92
N ASN A 307 -16.44 6.32 -9.10
CA ASN A 307 -16.16 7.15 -7.96
C ASN A 307 -14.68 7.53 -7.99
N CYS A 308 -14.40 8.70 -8.55
CA CYS A 308 -13.04 9.15 -8.81
C CYS A 308 -12.85 10.58 -8.32
N ALA A 309 -11.60 10.95 -8.08
CA ALA A 309 -11.20 12.31 -7.75
C ALA A 309 -10.00 12.68 -8.61
N ASN A 310 -9.79 13.98 -8.85
CA ASN A 310 -8.61 14.43 -9.57
C ASN A 310 -7.34 13.89 -8.87
N ASP A 311 -6.44 13.31 -9.65
CA ASP A 311 -5.20 12.70 -9.16
C ASP A 311 -4.11 13.75 -8.86
N ASP A 312 -4.33 15.01 -9.25
CA ASP A 312 -3.61 16.17 -8.77
C ASP A 312 -4.28 16.75 -7.51
N GLU A 313 -3.60 16.63 -6.37
CA GLU A 313 -4.10 17.08 -5.07
C GLU A 313 -4.25 18.62 -4.98
N ASP A 314 -3.61 19.37 -5.88
CA ASP A 314 -3.73 20.83 -5.97
C ASP A 314 -5.05 21.27 -6.64
N VAL A 315 -5.74 20.36 -7.34
CA VAL A 315 -7.04 20.61 -7.96
C VAL A 315 -8.16 20.32 -6.97
N THR A 316 -8.75 21.37 -6.41
CA THR A 316 -9.83 21.26 -5.41
C THR A 316 -11.24 21.36 -6.00
N ASP A 317 -11.37 21.84 -7.24
CA ASP A 317 -12.65 21.94 -7.96
C ASP A 317 -12.88 20.67 -8.79
N ASN A 318 -13.98 19.97 -8.50
CA ASN A 318 -14.35 18.73 -9.17
C ASN A 318 -15.47 18.91 -10.21
N LYS A 319 -15.79 20.16 -10.61
CA LYS A 319 -16.89 20.45 -11.53
C LYS A 319 -16.89 19.61 -12.81
N ASP A 320 -15.73 19.42 -13.44
CA ASP A 320 -15.59 18.60 -14.66
C ASP A 320 -16.01 17.14 -14.44
N TRP A 321 -15.65 16.58 -13.27
CA TRP A 321 -16.06 15.24 -12.88
C TRP A 321 -17.56 15.15 -12.55
N GLU A 322 -18.11 16.16 -11.87
CA GLU A 322 -19.53 16.24 -11.58
C GLU A 322 -20.37 16.33 -12.86
N GLU A 323 -19.93 17.14 -13.84
CA GLU A 323 -20.57 17.25 -15.15
C GLU A 323 -20.54 15.92 -15.92
N PHE A 324 -19.44 15.17 -15.85
CA PHE A 324 -19.35 13.82 -16.42
C PHE A 324 -20.34 12.84 -15.81
N LEU A 325 -20.45 12.79 -14.47
CA LEU A 325 -21.43 11.95 -13.78
C LEU A 325 -22.87 12.34 -14.14
N ASP A 326 -23.15 13.63 -14.26
CA ASP A 326 -24.43 14.17 -14.70
C ASP A 326 -24.80 13.72 -16.12
N LYS A 327 -23.83 13.71 -17.04
CA LYS A 327 -24.01 13.19 -18.41
C LYS A 327 -24.28 11.68 -18.39
N LEU A 328 -23.54 10.90 -17.59
CA LEU A 328 -23.76 9.45 -17.42
C LEU A 328 -25.17 9.12 -16.87
N ASP A 329 -25.63 9.85 -15.85
CA ASP A 329 -26.95 9.63 -15.25
C ASP A 329 -28.10 9.90 -16.25
N LYS A 330 -27.89 10.84 -17.18
CA LYS A 330 -28.86 11.22 -18.22
C LYS A 330 -28.83 10.28 -19.42
N ALA A 331 -27.67 9.69 -19.76
CA ALA A 331 -27.54 8.76 -20.87
C ALA A 331 -28.49 7.54 -20.72
N LYS A 332 -29.17 7.17 -21.82
CA LYS A 332 -30.08 6.00 -21.87
C LYS A 332 -29.73 5.04 -23.00
N THR A 333 -28.97 5.50 -23.99
CA THR A 333 -28.58 4.72 -25.16
C THR A 333 -27.07 4.76 -25.35
N ARG A 334 -26.53 3.80 -26.11
CA ARG A 334 -25.12 3.82 -26.55
C ARG A 334 -24.74 5.14 -27.22
N LYS A 335 -25.63 5.67 -28.07
CA LYS A 335 -25.38 6.92 -28.79
C LYS A 335 -25.18 8.10 -27.85
N ASP A 336 -25.96 8.18 -26.77
CA ASP A 336 -25.79 9.24 -25.76
C ASP A 336 -24.40 9.16 -25.11
N LEU A 337 -23.90 7.95 -24.85
CA LEU A 337 -22.57 7.74 -24.26
C LEU A 337 -21.44 8.11 -25.24
N GLU A 338 -21.57 7.71 -26.51
CA GLU A 338 -20.55 7.96 -27.54
C GLU A 338 -20.29 9.46 -27.79
N GLU A 339 -21.17 10.36 -27.34
CA GLU A 339 -20.95 11.81 -27.40
C GLU A 339 -19.86 12.30 -26.46
N PHE A 340 -19.59 11.61 -25.35
CA PHE A 340 -18.66 12.07 -24.32
C PHE A 340 -17.81 10.98 -23.64
N PHE A 341 -17.98 9.71 -24.01
CA PHE A 341 -17.31 8.57 -23.38
C PHE A 341 -16.79 7.59 -24.43
N ASP A 342 -15.56 7.11 -24.26
CA ASP A 342 -14.94 6.14 -25.15
C ASP A 342 -15.52 4.73 -24.91
N VAL A 343 -16.66 4.48 -25.55
CA VAL A 343 -17.40 3.22 -25.49
C VAL A 343 -16.56 2.06 -26.03
N ASP A 344 -15.79 2.24 -27.12
CA ASP A 344 -14.99 1.16 -27.70
C ASP A 344 -13.91 0.67 -26.72
N THR A 345 -13.14 1.61 -26.15
CA THR A 345 -12.13 1.28 -25.11
C THR A 345 -12.78 0.60 -23.91
N TYR A 346 -13.96 1.06 -23.47
CA TYR A 346 -14.67 0.44 -22.35
C TYR A 346 -15.05 -1.02 -22.64
N ILE A 347 -15.71 -1.29 -23.78
CA ILE A 347 -16.17 -2.64 -24.15
C ILE A 347 -14.98 -3.57 -24.33
N ARG A 348 -13.95 -3.15 -25.09
CA ARG A 348 -12.72 -3.94 -25.29
C ARG A 348 -12.03 -4.28 -23.97
N SER A 349 -11.99 -3.34 -23.04
CA SER A 349 -11.45 -3.55 -21.70
C SER A 349 -12.25 -4.59 -20.92
N GLN A 350 -13.58 -4.61 -21.03
CA GLN A 350 -14.41 -5.64 -20.38
C GLN A 350 -14.11 -7.03 -20.93
N VAL A 351 -14.02 -7.19 -22.25
CA VAL A 351 -13.70 -8.47 -22.87
C VAL A 351 -12.29 -8.95 -22.51
N ALA A 352 -11.29 -8.04 -22.50
CA ALA A 352 -9.94 -8.36 -22.06
C ALA A 352 -9.92 -8.80 -20.58
N ARG A 353 -10.64 -8.08 -19.71
CA ARG A 353 -10.81 -8.44 -18.29
C ARG A 353 -11.40 -9.84 -18.10
N TYR A 354 -12.39 -10.22 -18.91
CA TYR A 354 -12.97 -11.56 -18.88
C TYR A 354 -11.95 -12.65 -19.22
N LEU A 355 -11.19 -12.46 -20.30
CA LEU A 355 -10.21 -13.46 -20.76
C LEU A 355 -9.08 -13.64 -19.75
N ILE A 356 -8.56 -12.56 -19.18
CA ILE A 356 -7.48 -12.63 -18.18
C ILE A 356 -8.00 -12.93 -16.76
N GLY A 357 -9.31 -13.00 -16.52
CA GLY A 357 -9.87 -13.24 -15.18
C GLY A 357 -9.58 -12.14 -14.17
N ALA A 358 -9.77 -10.89 -14.59
CA ALA A 358 -9.53 -9.68 -13.80
C ALA A 358 -10.62 -9.44 -12.73
N LEU A 359 -10.65 -10.32 -11.73
CA LEU A 359 -11.69 -10.37 -10.69
C LEU A 359 -11.64 -9.23 -9.68
N ASP A 360 -10.46 -8.63 -9.46
CA ASP A 360 -10.30 -7.47 -8.57
C ASP A 360 -10.67 -6.14 -9.27
N HIS A 361 -10.95 -6.17 -10.58
CA HIS A 361 -11.32 -5.00 -11.38
C HIS A 361 -12.81 -4.68 -11.38
N GLN A 362 -13.53 -4.98 -10.29
CA GLN A 362 -14.98 -4.76 -10.24
C GLN A 362 -15.35 -3.30 -10.57
N SER A 363 -16.36 -3.14 -11.43
CA SER A 363 -16.91 -1.83 -11.76
C SER A 363 -17.79 -1.31 -10.61
N GLY A 364 -18.11 0.00 -10.58
CA GLY A 364 -19.02 0.60 -9.59
C GLY A 364 -18.44 0.75 -8.17
N ASN A 365 -19.02 0.05 -7.18
CA ASN A 365 -18.73 0.27 -5.75
C ASN A 365 -17.25 0.01 -5.35
N ASN A 366 -16.47 -0.67 -6.19
CA ASN A 366 -15.06 -0.99 -5.92
C ASN A 366 -14.12 -0.68 -7.11
N ASN A 367 -14.20 0.53 -7.66
CA ASN A 367 -13.38 1.00 -8.79
C ASN A 367 -11.90 1.31 -8.45
N ASN A 368 -11.24 0.58 -7.54
CA ASN A 368 -9.90 0.94 -7.05
C ASN A 368 -8.76 0.80 -8.09
N VAL A 369 -9.01 0.10 -9.21
CA VAL A 369 -8.01 -0.27 -10.24
C VAL A 369 -8.32 0.36 -11.61
N VAL A 370 -8.98 1.52 -11.58
CA VAL A 370 -9.32 2.33 -12.75
C VAL A 370 -8.82 3.77 -12.55
N TYR A 371 -8.32 4.37 -13.61
CA TYR A 371 -8.24 5.83 -13.78
C TYR A 371 -9.22 6.24 -14.88
N MET A 372 -9.68 7.48 -14.81
CA MET A 372 -10.39 8.14 -15.89
C MET A 372 -9.51 9.27 -16.41
N TYR A 373 -9.38 9.38 -17.72
CA TYR A 373 -8.72 10.50 -18.38
C TYR A 373 -9.75 11.25 -19.23
N HIS A 374 -9.83 12.56 -19.06
CA HIS A 374 -10.67 13.41 -19.90
C HIS A 374 -9.80 14.04 -20.99
N ASP A 375 -9.92 13.51 -22.21
CA ASP A 375 -9.20 14.02 -23.38
C ASP A 375 -9.91 15.26 -23.91
N VAL A 376 -9.30 16.42 -23.65
CA VAL A 376 -9.76 17.73 -24.13
C VAL A 376 -8.98 18.22 -25.36
N SER A 377 -8.14 17.36 -25.95
CA SER A 377 -7.28 17.75 -27.08
C SER A 377 -8.11 17.92 -28.38
N ALA A 378 -7.79 18.95 -29.16
CA ALA A 378 -8.36 19.19 -30.50
C ALA A 378 -9.91 19.11 -30.60
N ASN A 379 -10.64 19.64 -29.61
CA ASN A 379 -12.11 19.59 -29.48
C ASN A 379 -12.70 18.18 -29.31
N LYS A 380 -11.91 17.21 -28.82
CA LYS A 380 -12.48 16.01 -28.21
C LYS A 380 -12.93 16.39 -26.80
N ASP A 381 -14.11 15.94 -26.39
CA ASP A 381 -14.68 16.08 -25.05
C ASP A 381 -15.03 14.65 -24.59
N ILE A 382 -14.00 13.78 -24.52
CA ILE A 382 -14.18 12.34 -24.38
C ILE A 382 -13.47 11.82 -23.13
N TRP A 383 -14.22 11.08 -22.32
CA TRP A 383 -13.73 10.37 -21.14
C TRP A 383 -13.28 8.95 -21.50
N ILE A 384 -12.05 8.61 -21.13
CA ILE A 384 -11.40 7.35 -21.45
C ILE A 384 -11.10 6.57 -20.15
N PRO A 385 -11.61 5.34 -20.00
CA PRO A 385 -11.29 4.49 -18.85
C PRO A 385 -9.93 3.81 -19.04
N LEU A 386 -9.11 3.83 -17.99
CA LEU A 386 -7.72 3.36 -18.00
C LEU A 386 -7.48 2.33 -16.87
N LEU A 387 -7.35 1.05 -17.22
CA LEU A 387 -7.15 -0.03 -16.25
C LEU A 387 -5.67 -0.19 -15.83
N TYR A 388 -5.43 -0.65 -14.60
CA TYR A 388 -4.10 -0.99 -14.09
C TYR A 388 -4.17 -2.05 -12.97
N ASP A 389 -3.00 -2.46 -12.44
CA ASP A 389 -2.86 -3.41 -11.32
C ASP A 389 -3.41 -4.81 -11.66
N PHE A 390 -2.60 -5.61 -12.36
CA PHE A 390 -3.00 -6.87 -12.98
C PHE A 390 -2.27 -8.09 -12.38
N ASP A 391 -1.69 -7.94 -11.18
CA ASP A 391 -0.95 -8.98 -10.46
C ASP A 391 -1.84 -10.14 -9.97
N MET A 392 -3.12 -9.88 -9.74
CA MET A 392 -4.11 -10.89 -9.30
C MET A 392 -4.95 -11.48 -10.45
N ASN A 393 -4.44 -11.41 -11.68
CA ASN A 393 -5.11 -11.97 -12.87
C ASN A 393 -4.68 -13.42 -13.17
N PHE A 394 -5.16 -13.97 -14.27
CA PHE A 394 -4.83 -15.32 -14.76
C PHE A 394 -4.98 -16.39 -13.67
N GLY A 395 -6.12 -16.36 -12.97
CA GLY A 395 -6.46 -17.31 -11.93
C GLY A 395 -5.71 -17.13 -10.60
N ASN A 396 -5.22 -15.93 -10.28
CA ASN A 396 -4.50 -15.60 -9.04
C ASN A 396 -5.32 -14.74 -8.08
N PHE A 397 -6.58 -15.10 -7.86
CA PHE A 397 -7.48 -14.38 -6.94
C PHE A 397 -8.65 -15.25 -6.47
N GLN A 398 -8.99 -15.13 -5.18
CA GLN A 398 -10.10 -15.82 -4.53
C GLN A 398 -10.16 -17.32 -4.90
N LYS A 399 -11.34 -17.80 -5.33
CA LYS A 399 -11.56 -19.11 -5.91
C LYS A 399 -11.69 -18.97 -7.43
N PRO A 400 -10.59 -19.09 -8.19
CA PRO A 400 -10.58 -18.96 -9.63
C PRO A 400 -11.36 -20.10 -10.29
N ASN A 401 -12.02 -19.81 -11.41
CA ASN A 401 -12.73 -20.82 -12.20
C ASN A 401 -12.55 -20.50 -13.69
N THR A 402 -11.95 -21.40 -14.46
CA THR A 402 -11.71 -21.22 -15.89
C THR A 402 -12.98 -21.32 -16.74
N LYS A 403 -14.09 -21.82 -16.18
CA LYS A 403 -15.35 -22.14 -16.86
C LYS A 403 -16.51 -21.21 -16.48
N ARG A 404 -16.23 -19.96 -16.14
CA ARG A 404 -17.26 -18.92 -15.96
C ARG A 404 -17.54 -18.22 -17.28
N THR A 405 -18.80 -17.90 -17.50
CA THR A 405 -19.24 -17.05 -18.59
C THR A 405 -18.86 -15.58 -18.33
N PHE A 406 -18.90 -14.76 -19.37
CA PHE A 406 -18.67 -13.31 -19.31
C PHE A 406 -19.60 -12.64 -18.28
N VAL A 407 -20.88 -13.00 -18.28
CA VAL A 407 -21.85 -12.45 -17.30
C VAL A 407 -21.51 -12.85 -15.87
N GLU A 408 -21.12 -14.09 -15.63
CA GLU A 408 -20.79 -14.57 -14.28
C GLU A 408 -19.49 -13.98 -13.73
N GLU A 409 -18.53 -13.67 -14.60
CA GLU A 409 -17.21 -13.20 -14.19
C GLU A 409 -17.13 -11.68 -14.02
N ILE A 410 -17.68 -10.90 -14.96
CA ILE A 410 -17.36 -9.46 -15.04
C ILE A 410 -18.55 -8.51 -15.07
N VAL A 411 -19.78 -8.99 -15.35
CA VAL A 411 -20.93 -8.08 -15.47
C VAL A 411 -21.40 -7.63 -14.09
N ASP A 412 -21.20 -6.35 -13.79
CA ASP A 412 -21.73 -5.73 -12.58
C ASP A 412 -23.15 -5.23 -12.82
N LYS A 413 -24.11 -5.87 -12.14
CA LYS A 413 -25.54 -5.53 -12.22
C LYS A 413 -25.86 -4.14 -11.65
N ASN A 414 -24.99 -3.59 -10.81
CA ASN A 414 -25.18 -2.26 -10.23
C ASN A 414 -24.71 -1.13 -11.15
N ASN A 415 -23.91 -1.43 -12.17
CA ASN A 415 -23.39 -0.43 -13.10
C ASN A 415 -24.25 -0.39 -14.38
N PRO A 416 -24.97 0.74 -14.64
CA PRO A 416 -25.90 0.83 -15.77
C PRO A 416 -25.24 0.68 -17.15
N LEU A 417 -23.92 0.90 -17.27
CA LEU A 417 -23.21 0.77 -18.55
C LEU A 417 -23.33 -0.63 -19.15
N TYR A 418 -23.33 -1.68 -18.33
CA TYR A 418 -23.49 -3.05 -18.85
C TYR A 418 -24.86 -3.25 -19.51
N SER A 419 -25.92 -2.61 -18.99
CA SER A 419 -27.24 -2.68 -19.60
C SER A 419 -27.34 -1.78 -20.84
N ILE A 420 -26.85 -0.53 -20.77
CA ILE A 420 -26.93 0.44 -21.89
C ILE A 420 -26.16 -0.05 -23.11
N LEU A 421 -25.02 -0.72 -22.88
CA LEU A 421 -24.13 -1.24 -23.92
C LEU A 421 -24.39 -2.72 -24.24
N GLU A 422 -25.45 -3.32 -23.68
CA GLU A 422 -25.85 -4.71 -23.91
C GLU A 422 -24.70 -5.73 -23.67
N LEU A 423 -23.89 -5.52 -22.64
CA LEU A 423 -22.72 -6.36 -22.32
C LEU A 423 -23.15 -7.64 -21.61
N ASN A 424 -23.44 -8.67 -22.41
CA ASN A 424 -23.88 -9.97 -21.94
C ASN A 424 -23.37 -11.10 -22.85
N ASN A 425 -23.71 -12.35 -22.51
CA ASN A 425 -23.24 -13.54 -23.23
C ASN A 425 -23.75 -13.63 -24.68
N GLU A 426 -24.86 -12.98 -25.01
CA GLU A 426 -25.47 -13.01 -26.34
C GLU A 426 -25.02 -11.86 -27.25
N SER A 427 -24.25 -10.90 -26.73
CA SER A 427 -23.77 -9.76 -27.51
C SER A 427 -22.80 -10.17 -28.62
N GLU A 428 -23.19 -9.93 -29.87
CA GLU A 428 -22.35 -10.22 -31.04
C GLU A 428 -21.08 -9.36 -31.07
N GLU A 429 -21.13 -8.13 -30.56
CA GLU A 429 -19.94 -7.29 -30.44
C GLU A 429 -18.96 -7.85 -29.40
N VAL A 430 -19.46 -8.30 -28.23
CA VAL A 430 -18.63 -8.97 -27.22
C VAL A 430 -17.98 -10.22 -27.80
N LYS A 431 -18.74 -11.08 -28.48
CA LYS A 431 -18.21 -12.30 -29.13
C LYS A 431 -17.16 -11.97 -30.19
N LYS A 432 -17.40 -10.95 -31.02
CA LYS A 432 -16.46 -10.51 -32.07
C LYS A 432 -15.15 -9.96 -31.49
N ILE A 433 -15.22 -9.10 -30.47
CA ILE A 433 -14.03 -8.58 -29.79
C ILE A 433 -13.29 -9.73 -29.07
N MET A 434 -14.03 -10.67 -28.50
CA MET A 434 -13.47 -11.84 -27.84
C MET A 434 -12.67 -12.69 -28.83
N ASP A 435 -13.25 -13.00 -29.99
CA ASP A 435 -12.56 -13.71 -31.08
C ASP A 435 -11.33 -12.94 -31.58
N GLU A 436 -11.42 -11.61 -31.71
CA GLU A 436 -10.29 -10.75 -32.10
C GLU A 436 -9.12 -10.88 -31.11
N ILE A 437 -9.38 -10.70 -29.81
CA ILE A 437 -8.36 -10.81 -28.75
C ILE A 437 -7.79 -12.22 -28.70
N MET A 438 -8.64 -13.25 -28.79
CA MET A 438 -8.24 -14.66 -28.74
C MET A 438 -7.37 -15.05 -29.95
N ARG A 439 -7.69 -14.59 -31.16
CA ARG A 439 -6.86 -14.86 -32.35
C ARG A 439 -5.51 -14.16 -32.28
N LYS A 440 -5.50 -12.90 -31.82
CA LYS A 440 -4.32 -12.03 -31.89
C LYS A 440 -3.33 -12.30 -30.76
N VAL A 441 -3.81 -12.42 -29.52
CA VAL A 441 -2.93 -12.41 -28.33
C VAL A 441 -3.32 -13.36 -27.23
N PHE A 442 -4.60 -13.46 -26.81
CA PHE A 442 -5.04 -14.43 -25.79
C PHE A 442 -5.20 -15.81 -26.43
N ASN A 443 -4.09 -16.35 -26.92
CA ASN A 443 -4.02 -17.57 -27.68
C ASN A 443 -3.00 -18.50 -27.01
N PRO A 444 -3.33 -19.75 -26.67
CA PRO A 444 -2.37 -20.69 -26.10
C PRO A 444 -1.09 -20.84 -26.94
N VAL A 445 -1.19 -20.79 -28.27
CA VAL A 445 -0.02 -20.93 -29.16
C VAL A 445 0.86 -19.68 -29.19
N VAL A 446 0.39 -18.56 -28.63
CA VAL A 446 1.14 -17.31 -28.46
C VAL A 446 1.60 -17.16 -27.01
N LEU A 447 0.67 -17.27 -26.06
CA LEU A 447 0.93 -17.02 -24.64
C LEU A 447 1.76 -18.12 -23.98
N VAL A 448 1.57 -19.40 -24.33
CA VAL A 448 2.38 -20.46 -23.71
C VAL A 448 3.87 -20.32 -24.06
N PRO A 449 4.26 -20.15 -25.35
CA PRO A 449 5.65 -19.83 -25.69
C PRO A 449 6.15 -18.52 -25.06
N ARG A 450 5.28 -17.50 -24.94
CA ARG A 450 5.63 -16.24 -24.28
C ARG A 450 5.93 -16.42 -22.80
N ILE A 451 5.12 -17.22 -22.08
CA ILE A 451 5.35 -17.60 -20.69
C ILE A 451 6.68 -18.34 -20.56
N ASP A 452 6.98 -19.27 -21.48
CA ASP A 452 8.26 -19.98 -21.49
C ASP A 452 9.47 -19.06 -21.71
N GLN A 453 9.33 -18.10 -22.62
CA GLN A 453 10.34 -17.08 -22.90
C GLN A 453 10.60 -16.21 -21.66
N LEU A 454 9.53 -15.67 -21.05
CA LEU A 454 9.63 -14.85 -19.83
C LEU A 454 10.18 -15.65 -18.65
N ARG A 455 9.72 -16.89 -18.44
CA ARG A 455 10.24 -17.78 -17.39
C ARG A 455 11.73 -18.02 -17.54
N THR A 456 12.19 -18.25 -18.78
CA THR A 456 13.61 -18.46 -19.09
C THR A 456 14.43 -17.19 -18.82
N PHE A 457 13.92 -16.04 -19.26
CA PHE A 457 14.55 -14.74 -19.04
C PHE A 457 14.63 -14.37 -17.54
N LEU A 458 13.55 -14.58 -16.79
CA LEU A 458 13.43 -14.19 -15.38
C LEU A 458 14.10 -15.17 -14.42
N LYS A 459 14.42 -16.40 -14.86
CA LYS A 459 14.86 -17.49 -13.97
C LYS A 459 16.02 -17.10 -13.05
N SER A 460 17.06 -16.43 -13.56
CA SER A 460 18.21 -16.04 -12.74
C SER A 460 17.86 -14.93 -11.75
N TYR A 461 17.08 -13.95 -12.18
CA TYR A 461 16.70 -12.79 -11.37
C TYR A 461 15.71 -13.15 -10.27
N VAL A 462 14.72 -14.01 -10.55
CA VAL A 462 13.80 -14.49 -9.51
C VAL A 462 14.52 -15.43 -8.54
N LYS A 463 15.51 -16.20 -9.01
CA LYS A 463 16.35 -17.00 -8.11
C LYS A 463 17.15 -16.10 -7.17
N GLU A 464 17.77 -15.04 -7.69
CA GLU A 464 18.48 -14.03 -6.89
C GLU A 464 17.54 -13.40 -5.86
N ASP A 465 16.34 -12.97 -6.28
CA ASP A 465 15.32 -12.38 -5.41
C ASP A 465 14.83 -13.29 -4.28
N ARG A 466 14.78 -14.60 -4.54
CA ARG A 466 14.28 -15.65 -3.64
C ARG A 466 15.41 -16.44 -2.99
N THR A 467 16.63 -15.88 -2.94
CA THR A 467 17.78 -16.45 -2.23
C THR A 467 18.24 -15.45 -1.18
N LYS A 468 18.54 -15.93 0.03
CA LYS A 468 19.11 -15.07 1.09
C LYS A 468 20.52 -14.64 0.70
N GLY A 469 20.84 -13.36 0.92
CA GLY A 469 22.21 -12.86 0.79
C GLY A 469 23.07 -13.24 1.99
N ASP A 470 24.30 -12.75 2.01
CA ASP A 470 25.29 -13.04 3.07
C ASP A 470 24.83 -12.55 4.46
N ASN A 471 23.96 -11.54 4.50
CA ASN A 471 23.33 -11.04 5.73
C ASN A 471 22.19 -11.95 6.25
N GLY A 472 21.93 -13.08 5.62
CA GLY A 472 20.86 -14.02 5.98
C GLY A 472 19.44 -13.54 5.66
N ARG A 473 19.29 -12.39 4.99
CA ARG A 473 18.02 -11.80 4.58
C ARG A 473 17.79 -11.98 3.09
N TYR A 474 16.53 -12.14 2.71
CA TYR A 474 16.13 -12.08 1.30
C TYR A 474 16.19 -10.62 0.80
N PRO A 475 16.58 -10.38 -0.46
CA PRO A 475 16.61 -9.04 -1.04
C PRO A 475 15.28 -8.29 -0.87
N GLY A 476 15.38 -7.04 -0.39
CA GLY A 476 14.26 -6.10 -0.26
C GLY A 476 13.16 -6.49 0.72
N ARG A 477 13.36 -7.51 1.56
CA ARG A 477 12.41 -7.96 2.57
C ARG A 477 12.79 -7.40 3.93
N PHE A 478 11.90 -6.60 4.50
CA PHE A 478 12.02 -6.06 5.84
C PHE A 478 11.45 -7.03 6.87
N ASP A 479 12.11 -7.08 8.03
CA ASP A 479 11.58 -7.78 9.20
C ASP A 479 10.39 -7.01 9.77
N ILE A 480 9.17 -7.47 9.51
CA ILE A 480 7.94 -6.84 10.02
C ILE A 480 7.27 -7.68 11.12
N MET A 481 6.37 -7.06 11.89
CA MET A 481 5.66 -7.73 13.00
C MET A 481 4.80 -8.91 12.51
N ALA A 482 4.08 -8.72 11.41
CA ALA A 482 3.21 -9.71 10.81
C ALA A 482 3.47 -9.80 9.30
N THR A 483 4.07 -10.91 8.88
CA THR A 483 4.23 -11.29 7.46
C THR A 483 2.89 -11.59 6.78
N ARG A 484 2.90 -12.01 5.52
CA ARG A 484 1.74 -12.53 4.77
C ARG A 484 2.05 -13.91 4.20
N VAL A 485 1.03 -14.67 3.80
CA VAL A 485 1.28 -16.03 3.25
C VAL A 485 2.02 -15.96 1.91
N GLU A 486 1.77 -14.91 1.11
CA GLU A 486 2.42 -14.68 -0.18
C GLU A 486 3.91 -14.32 -0.03
N ASP A 487 4.35 -13.83 1.14
CA ASP A 487 5.78 -13.62 1.42
C ASP A 487 6.56 -14.95 1.37
N LEU A 488 5.89 -16.08 1.59
CA LEU A 488 6.48 -17.42 1.61
C LEU A 488 6.70 -18.02 0.22
N PHE A 489 6.33 -17.32 -0.86
CA PHE A 489 6.54 -17.84 -2.21
C PHE A 489 8.02 -18.01 -2.55
N THR A 490 8.38 -19.23 -2.96
CA THR A 490 9.76 -19.67 -3.23
C THR A 490 10.10 -19.61 -4.71
N TYR A 491 11.38 -19.78 -5.05
CA TYR A 491 11.80 -19.99 -6.43
C TYR A 491 11.18 -21.26 -7.08
N SER A 492 10.83 -22.27 -6.27
CA SER A 492 10.14 -23.46 -6.78
C SER A 492 8.72 -23.12 -7.24
N HIS A 493 8.00 -22.35 -6.43
CA HIS A 493 6.66 -21.87 -6.76
C HIS A 493 6.66 -21.07 -8.07
N PHE A 494 7.66 -20.21 -8.30
CA PHE A 494 7.84 -19.53 -9.59
C PHE A 494 7.91 -20.52 -10.76
N LYS A 495 8.78 -21.54 -10.68
CA LYS A 495 8.93 -22.53 -11.77
C LYS A 495 7.66 -23.33 -12.00
N HIS A 496 6.99 -23.75 -10.93
CA HIS A 496 5.86 -24.68 -11.00
C HIS A 496 4.54 -23.96 -11.35
N ASN A 497 4.26 -22.79 -10.76
CA ASN A 497 3.05 -22.02 -11.04
C ASN A 497 3.08 -21.33 -12.41
N SER A 498 4.27 -21.09 -12.98
CA SER A 498 4.37 -20.69 -14.38
C SER A 498 3.90 -21.80 -15.35
N GLU A 499 3.79 -23.04 -14.86
CA GLU A 499 3.29 -24.20 -15.60
C GLU A 499 1.84 -24.50 -15.21
N PHE A 500 1.59 -25.68 -14.66
CA PHE A 500 0.29 -26.27 -14.38
C PHE A 500 0.09 -26.57 -12.87
N THR A 501 0.96 -26.06 -12.01
CA THR A 501 0.82 -26.25 -10.56
C THR A 501 -0.03 -25.14 -9.96
N THR A 502 -1.13 -25.54 -9.34
CA THR A 502 -1.96 -24.69 -8.49
C THR A 502 -1.30 -24.49 -7.14
N ILE A 503 -1.23 -23.25 -6.67
CA ILE A 503 -0.79 -22.91 -5.32
C ILE A 503 -2.01 -22.53 -4.49
N VAL A 504 -2.23 -23.22 -3.39
CA VAL A 504 -3.26 -22.90 -2.40
C VAL A 504 -2.59 -22.22 -1.22
N SER A 505 -2.91 -20.95 -0.99
CA SER A 505 -2.35 -20.17 0.11
C SER A 505 -3.37 -20.08 1.25
N ILE A 506 -2.97 -20.49 2.46
CA ILE A 506 -3.84 -20.52 3.63
C ILE A 506 -3.22 -19.63 4.72
N GLU A 507 -3.93 -18.56 5.07
CA GLU A 507 -3.58 -17.68 6.17
C GLU A 507 -4.49 -17.96 7.37
N HIS A 508 -3.91 -18.43 8.47
CA HIS A 508 -4.59 -18.58 9.76
C HIS A 508 -4.42 -17.28 10.56
N TYR A 509 -5.55 -16.72 11.01
CA TYR A 509 -5.54 -15.44 11.73
C TYR A 509 -5.28 -15.58 13.22
N ASN A 510 -5.41 -16.79 13.78
CA ASN A 510 -5.14 -17.09 15.18
C ASN A 510 -4.74 -18.57 15.32
N ASN A 511 -4.27 -18.94 16.52
CA ASN A 511 -3.90 -20.34 16.83
C ASN A 511 -5.10 -21.26 17.05
N PHE A 512 -6.32 -20.72 17.08
CA PHE A 512 -7.55 -21.48 17.35
C PHE A 512 -8.20 -22.03 16.08
N ASN A 513 -7.69 -21.63 14.89
CA ASN A 513 -8.04 -22.15 13.57
C ASN A 513 -9.55 -22.05 13.24
N ASP A 514 -10.25 -21.11 13.86
CA ASP A 514 -11.66 -20.80 13.60
C ASP A 514 -11.83 -19.78 12.46
N PHE A 515 -10.81 -18.96 12.19
CA PHE A 515 -10.79 -17.99 11.10
C PHE A 515 -9.56 -18.16 10.20
N LYS A 516 -9.79 -18.57 8.95
CA LYS A 516 -8.77 -18.70 7.91
C LYS A 516 -9.21 -18.05 6.61
N HIS A 517 -8.26 -17.45 5.91
CA HIS A 517 -8.44 -16.98 4.54
C HIS A 517 -7.67 -17.91 3.60
N THR A 518 -8.32 -18.32 2.52
CA THR A 518 -7.70 -19.13 1.47
C THR A 518 -7.77 -18.40 0.16
N SER A 519 -6.62 -18.27 -0.50
CA SER A 519 -6.51 -17.80 -1.88
C SER A 519 -5.89 -18.90 -2.75
N THR A 520 -6.20 -18.89 -4.04
CA THR A 520 -5.70 -19.90 -4.98
C THR A 520 -5.11 -19.22 -6.20
N ALA A 521 -3.92 -19.67 -6.59
CA ALA A 521 -3.24 -19.29 -7.81
C ALA A 521 -3.17 -20.50 -8.74
N LEU A 522 -4.00 -20.56 -9.78
CA LEU A 522 -3.89 -21.61 -10.79
C LEU A 522 -2.55 -21.51 -11.54
N GLY A 523 -2.14 -22.61 -12.17
CA GLY A 523 -1.01 -22.57 -13.10
C GLY A 523 -1.27 -21.55 -14.20
N LEU A 524 -0.29 -20.70 -14.52
CA LEU A 524 -0.44 -19.62 -15.49
C LEU A 524 -0.80 -20.16 -16.88
N LYS A 525 -0.19 -21.28 -17.29
CA LYS A 525 -0.54 -21.96 -18.55
C LYS A 525 -1.90 -22.64 -18.48
N GLN A 526 -2.23 -23.22 -17.32
CA GLN A 526 -3.55 -23.82 -17.08
C GLN A 526 -4.67 -22.80 -17.33
N TRP A 527 -4.57 -21.58 -16.75
CA TRP A 527 -5.58 -20.54 -16.97
C TRP A 527 -5.77 -20.22 -18.45
N VAL A 528 -4.68 -19.96 -19.16
CA VAL A 528 -4.69 -19.59 -20.58
C VAL A 528 -5.36 -20.67 -21.43
N ILE A 529 -4.97 -21.93 -21.25
CA ILE A 529 -5.47 -23.06 -22.05
C ILE A 529 -6.95 -23.29 -21.78
N GLU A 530 -7.34 -23.43 -20.51
CA GLU A 530 -8.70 -23.80 -20.16
C GLU A 530 -9.70 -22.67 -20.42
N ARG A 531 -9.32 -21.40 -20.15
CA ARG A 531 -10.18 -20.25 -20.46
C ARG A 531 -10.37 -20.09 -21.96
N PHE A 532 -9.32 -20.31 -22.75
CA PHE A 532 -9.43 -20.25 -24.21
C PHE A 532 -10.40 -21.33 -24.74
N GLN A 533 -10.21 -22.59 -24.33
CA GLN A 533 -11.08 -23.69 -24.74
C GLN A 533 -12.53 -23.45 -24.33
N TYR A 534 -12.75 -23.03 -23.08
CA TYR A 534 -14.10 -22.73 -22.60
C TYR A 534 -14.77 -21.62 -23.40
N ALA A 535 -14.05 -20.52 -23.71
CA ALA A 535 -14.59 -19.44 -24.51
C ALA A 535 -14.96 -19.89 -25.93
N CYS A 536 -14.11 -20.69 -26.59
CA CYS A 536 -14.41 -21.29 -27.90
C CYS A 536 -15.70 -22.12 -27.86
N ASP A 537 -15.79 -23.03 -26.89
CA ASP A 537 -16.90 -23.99 -26.79
C ASP A 537 -18.23 -23.33 -26.40
N TYR A 538 -18.19 -22.43 -25.42
CA TYR A 538 -19.38 -21.78 -24.89
C TYR A 538 -19.95 -20.75 -25.90
N TYR A 539 -19.10 -19.89 -26.46
CA TYR A 539 -19.52 -18.82 -27.37
C TYR A 539 -19.56 -19.25 -28.85
N LYS A 540 -19.24 -20.52 -29.15
CA LYS A 540 -19.24 -21.08 -30.51
C LYS A 540 -18.33 -20.30 -31.46
N LEU A 541 -17.18 -19.85 -30.97
CA LEU A 541 -16.17 -19.16 -31.78
C LEU A 541 -15.45 -20.17 -32.67
N ASP A 542 -15.10 -19.77 -33.89
CA ASP A 542 -14.26 -20.59 -34.76
C ASP A 542 -12.81 -20.57 -34.25
N CYS A 543 -12.45 -21.57 -33.45
CA CYS A 543 -11.09 -21.74 -32.93
C CYS A 543 -10.27 -22.79 -33.69
N SER A 544 -10.73 -23.22 -34.88
CA SER A 544 -10.10 -24.30 -35.65
C SER A 544 -8.64 -24.02 -36.02
N TYR A 545 -8.24 -22.74 -36.06
CA TYR A 545 -6.88 -22.27 -36.34
C TYR A 545 -5.83 -22.71 -35.30
N VAL A 546 -6.24 -23.23 -34.14
CA VAL A 546 -5.33 -23.82 -33.14
C VAL A 546 -5.56 -25.31 -32.90
N ASP A 547 -6.53 -25.95 -33.54
CA ASP A 547 -6.94 -27.34 -33.23
C ASP A 547 -5.78 -28.34 -33.24
N GLU A 548 -4.91 -28.26 -34.24
CA GLU A 548 -3.75 -29.14 -34.36
C GLU A 548 -2.77 -28.95 -33.20
N LEU A 549 -2.50 -27.69 -32.84
CA LEU A 549 -1.58 -27.33 -31.76
C LEU A 549 -2.17 -27.66 -30.39
N MET A 550 -3.48 -27.45 -30.21
CA MET A 550 -4.20 -27.79 -28.98
C MET A 550 -4.28 -29.29 -28.73
N LYS A 551 -4.19 -30.12 -29.78
CA LYS A 551 -4.08 -31.59 -29.68
C LYS A 551 -2.66 -32.08 -29.40
N SER A 552 -1.67 -31.19 -29.37
CA SER A 552 -0.32 -31.59 -28.98
C SER A 552 -0.32 -32.06 -27.52
N PRO A 553 0.42 -33.13 -27.17
CA PRO A 553 0.46 -33.63 -25.79
C PRO A 553 0.78 -32.56 -24.75
N TYR A 554 1.56 -31.55 -25.14
CA TYR A 554 1.92 -30.44 -24.25
C TYR A 554 0.74 -29.54 -23.85
N LEU A 555 -0.25 -29.35 -24.74
CA LEU A 555 -1.43 -28.53 -24.48
C LEU A 555 -2.68 -29.37 -24.14
N SER A 556 -2.67 -30.67 -24.39
CA SER A 556 -3.80 -31.57 -24.16
C SER A 556 -3.64 -32.57 -23.02
N ASP A 557 -2.40 -32.92 -22.63
CA ASP A 557 -2.10 -34.00 -21.68
C ASP A 557 -1.17 -33.49 -20.56
N TYR A 558 -1.65 -32.50 -19.81
CA TYR A 558 -0.96 -31.97 -18.63
C TYR A 558 -1.65 -32.42 -17.34
N THR A 559 -0.86 -32.63 -16.30
CA THR A 559 -1.35 -32.94 -14.96
C THR A 559 -1.33 -31.70 -14.10
N ILE A 560 -2.47 -31.35 -13.52
CA ILE A 560 -2.55 -30.30 -12.51
C ILE A 560 -2.04 -30.87 -11.19
N LYS A 561 -1.04 -30.22 -10.62
CA LYS A 561 -0.54 -30.48 -9.27
C LYS A 561 -1.02 -29.40 -8.33
N GLU A 562 -1.19 -29.73 -7.07
CA GLU A 562 -1.50 -28.76 -6.03
C GLU A 562 -0.34 -28.69 -5.03
N GLU A 563 0.08 -27.48 -4.69
CA GLU A 563 1.04 -27.19 -3.64
C GLU A 563 0.37 -26.24 -2.63
N THR A 564 0.46 -26.58 -1.34
CA THR A 564 -0.16 -25.78 -0.28
C THR A 564 0.91 -24.99 0.46
N VAL A 565 0.68 -23.68 0.62
CA VAL A 565 1.51 -22.77 1.39
C VAL A 565 0.67 -22.27 2.56
N GLU A 566 1.02 -22.66 3.77
CA GLU A 566 0.28 -22.28 4.97
C GLU A 566 1.11 -21.37 5.85
N ARG A 567 0.43 -20.42 6.47
CA ARG A 567 1.01 -19.56 7.48
C ARG A 567 0.08 -19.43 8.68
N ILE A 568 0.65 -19.64 9.86
CA ILE A 568 0.04 -19.24 11.13
C ILE A 568 0.67 -17.92 11.55
N ARG A 569 -0.16 -16.92 11.87
CA ARG A 569 0.31 -15.63 12.39
C ARG A 569 1.03 -15.82 13.73
N GLY A 570 2.09 -15.03 13.94
CA GLY A 570 2.77 -14.94 15.24
C GLY A 570 1.97 -14.06 16.22
N GLY A 571 2.64 -13.52 17.25
CA GLY A 571 2.01 -12.60 18.20
C GLY A 571 1.14 -13.29 19.26
N CYS A 572 0.37 -12.48 19.99
CA CYS A 572 -0.43 -12.91 21.13
C CYS A 572 -1.50 -13.92 20.69
N LYS A 573 -1.45 -15.14 21.23
CA LYS A 573 -2.31 -16.27 20.80
C LYS A 573 -2.35 -16.48 19.26
N GLY A 574 -1.30 -16.07 18.55
CA GLY A 574 -1.21 -16.20 17.10
C GLY A 574 -2.05 -15.19 16.31
N THR A 575 -2.51 -14.09 16.91
CA THR A 575 -3.37 -13.09 16.21
C THR A 575 -2.64 -12.26 15.15
N GLY A 576 -1.31 -12.25 15.20
CA GLY A 576 -0.44 -11.34 14.45
C GLY A 576 -0.19 -10.01 15.15
N TYR A 577 -0.82 -9.77 16.30
CA TYR A 577 -0.70 -8.54 17.10
C TYR A 577 -0.05 -8.82 18.45
N ALA A 578 0.45 -7.79 19.11
CA ALA A 578 1.04 -7.92 20.44
C ALA A 578 -0.02 -8.19 21.50
N CYS A 579 0.37 -8.74 22.65
CA CYS A 579 -0.53 -8.78 23.81
C CYS A 579 -0.63 -7.36 24.38
N CYS A 580 -1.79 -6.99 24.91
CA CYS A 580 -1.89 -5.76 25.71
C CYS A 580 -1.09 -5.95 27.00
N ILE A 581 -0.13 -5.06 27.26
CA ILE A 581 0.78 -5.14 28.41
C ILE A 581 0.51 -4.07 29.46
N LEU A 582 -0.22 -3.01 29.13
CA LEU A 582 -0.54 -1.94 30.07
C LEU A 582 -1.78 -2.34 30.88
N ASP A 583 -1.69 -2.11 32.19
CA ASP A 583 -2.69 -2.60 33.14
C ASP A 583 -4.08 -2.01 32.93
N TYR A 584 -4.16 -0.80 32.38
CA TYR A 584 -5.39 -0.01 32.24
C TYR A 584 -5.82 0.21 30.79
N THR A 585 -5.28 -0.58 29.85
CA THR A 585 -5.66 -0.50 28.43
C THR A 585 -7.18 -0.67 28.28
N PRO A 586 -7.89 0.32 27.71
CA PRO A 586 -9.32 0.22 27.49
C PRO A 586 -9.67 -0.84 26.42
N LEU A 587 -10.86 -1.42 26.53
CA LEU A 587 -11.44 -2.24 25.48
C LEU A 587 -11.73 -1.37 24.24
N SER A 588 -11.10 -1.71 23.13
CA SER A 588 -11.28 -1.05 21.83
C SER A 588 -12.33 -1.76 20.99
N THR A 589 -12.18 -3.07 20.79
CA THR A 589 -13.12 -3.86 19.98
C THR A 589 -13.16 -5.32 20.42
N GLN A 590 -14.15 -6.05 19.93
CA GLN A 590 -14.33 -7.48 20.18
C GLN A 590 -14.69 -8.16 18.87
N ASP A 591 -14.05 -9.30 18.61
CA ASP A 591 -14.36 -10.15 17.46
C ASP A 591 -14.30 -11.64 17.84
N GLN A 592 -14.33 -12.53 16.85
CA GLN A 592 -14.26 -13.97 17.08
C GLN A 592 -12.96 -14.42 17.73
N SER A 593 -11.87 -13.66 17.57
CA SER A 593 -10.58 -13.96 18.18
C SER A 593 -10.56 -13.60 19.67
N GLY A 594 -11.37 -12.60 20.10
CA GLY A 594 -11.51 -12.20 21.50
C GLY A 594 -11.56 -10.67 21.69
N ASP A 595 -11.00 -10.21 22.81
CA ASP A 595 -11.01 -8.81 23.22
C ASP A 595 -9.74 -8.09 22.77
N TRP A 596 -9.90 -6.88 22.25
CA TRP A 596 -8.82 -6.08 21.68
C TRP A 596 -8.71 -4.72 22.36
N GLY A 597 -7.49 -4.29 22.63
CA GLY A 597 -7.15 -2.97 23.13
C GLY A 597 -6.27 -2.21 22.14
N ARG A 598 -5.86 -0.99 22.53
CA ARG A 598 -4.92 -0.18 21.76
C ARG A 598 -3.86 0.42 22.68
N GLU A 599 -2.59 0.20 22.34
CA GLU A 599 -1.43 0.66 23.11
C GLU A 599 -0.39 1.29 22.19
N GLY A 600 0.01 2.53 22.47
CA GLY A 600 0.98 3.25 21.64
C GLY A 600 0.49 3.48 20.20
N GLY A 601 -0.84 3.55 20.02
CA GLY A 601 -1.48 3.67 18.71
C GLY A 601 -1.59 2.35 17.92
N LEU A 602 -1.13 1.22 18.46
CA LEU A 602 -1.19 -0.10 17.82
C LEU A 602 -2.26 -0.98 18.47
N ASP A 603 -2.93 -1.80 17.67
CA ASP A 603 -3.87 -2.80 18.20
C ASP A 603 -3.13 -3.90 18.98
N CYS A 604 -3.69 -4.31 20.11
CA CYS A 604 -3.18 -5.37 20.96
C CYS A 604 -4.32 -6.31 21.39
N PHE A 605 -3.97 -7.55 21.74
CA PHE A 605 -4.93 -8.58 22.14
C PHE A 605 -4.87 -8.86 23.64
N PHE A 606 -6.02 -8.97 24.31
CA PHE A 606 -6.09 -9.36 25.71
C PHE A 606 -5.99 -10.89 25.85
N GLU A 607 -4.80 -11.39 26.16
CA GLU A 607 -4.52 -12.84 26.23
C GLU A 607 -5.50 -13.63 27.12
N ASN A 608 -5.94 -13.00 28.22
CA ASN A 608 -6.78 -13.61 29.25
C ASN A 608 -8.17 -12.94 29.35
N GLY A 609 -8.62 -12.32 28.26
CA GLY A 609 -9.85 -11.52 28.20
C GLY A 609 -9.69 -10.14 28.85
N TYR A 610 -10.54 -9.20 28.45
CA TYR A 610 -10.58 -7.87 29.03
C TYR A 610 -11.14 -7.91 30.45
N LYS A 611 -10.48 -7.19 31.35
CA LYS A 611 -10.94 -6.96 32.72
C LYS A 611 -10.99 -5.46 32.93
N GLU A 612 -12.19 -4.94 33.12
CA GLU A 612 -12.38 -3.52 33.41
C GLU A 612 -11.65 -3.15 34.71
N LYS A 613 -10.79 -2.15 34.63
CA LYS A 613 -10.11 -1.53 35.77
C LYS A 613 -10.39 -0.03 35.76
N GLU A 614 -10.60 0.54 36.93
CA GLU A 614 -10.69 2.00 37.07
C GLU A 614 -9.33 2.62 36.74
N LEU A 615 -9.34 3.63 35.86
CA LEU A 615 -8.14 4.39 35.52
C LEU A 615 -7.60 5.11 36.77
N PRO A 616 -6.27 5.24 36.92
CA PRO A 616 -5.68 6.06 37.98
C PRO A 616 -6.18 7.51 37.91
N ASP A 617 -6.33 8.15 39.08
CA ASP A 617 -6.68 9.58 39.17
C ASP A 617 -5.68 10.43 38.36
N GLY A 618 -6.17 11.14 37.33
CA GLY A 618 -5.35 12.00 36.47
C GLY A 618 -4.97 11.40 35.11
N GLU A 619 -5.21 10.10 34.87
CA GLU A 619 -5.01 9.48 33.56
C GLU A 619 -6.33 9.35 32.78
N CYS A 620 -6.26 9.49 31.45
CA CYS A 620 -7.38 9.29 30.55
C CYS A 620 -7.08 8.23 29.50
N TRP A 621 -8.14 7.65 28.92
CA TRP A 621 -8.04 6.63 27.88
C TRP A 621 -7.20 7.04 26.65
N ALA A 622 -7.07 8.34 26.36
CA ALA A 622 -6.31 8.82 25.20
C ALA A 622 -4.79 8.64 25.32
N SER A 623 -4.25 8.61 26.54
CA SER A 623 -2.82 8.39 26.77
C SER A 623 -2.38 7.04 26.17
N PHE A 624 -3.26 6.03 26.22
CA PHE A 624 -3.02 4.71 25.64
C PHE A 624 -3.05 4.72 24.10
N GLU A 625 -3.84 5.60 23.48
CA GLU A 625 -3.90 5.78 22.02
C GLU A 625 -2.78 6.67 21.47
N GLY A 626 -1.97 7.29 22.33
CA GLY A 626 -0.89 8.19 21.91
C GLY A 626 -1.26 9.66 21.87
N TYR A 627 -2.32 10.05 22.55
CA TYR A 627 -2.79 11.44 22.65
C TYR A 627 -2.80 11.92 24.10
N PRO A 628 -2.52 13.20 24.37
CA PRO A 628 -2.69 13.76 25.69
C PRO A 628 -4.17 13.73 26.13
N CYS A 629 -4.38 13.89 27.44
CA CYS A 629 -5.70 14.18 27.97
C CYS A 629 -6.03 15.64 27.71
N CYS A 630 -7.30 15.95 27.43
CA CYS A 630 -7.70 17.35 27.37
C CYS A 630 -7.62 17.94 28.78
N GLU A 631 -6.84 19.01 28.92
CA GLU A 631 -6.62 19.73 30.16
C GLU A 631 -7.70 20.78 30.40
N ASP A 632 -8.21 21.44 29.34
CA ASP A 632 -9.30 22.42 29.48
C ASP A 632 -10.64 21.67 29.67
N PRO A 633 -11.31 21.84 30.82
CA PRO A 633 -12.61 21.22 31.11
C PRO A 633 -13.72 21.66 30.15
N LYS A 634 -13.51 22.75 29.39
CA LYS A 634 -14.44 23.29 28.40
C LYS A 634 -14.13 22.84 26.97
N THR A 635 -13.10 22.01 26.76
CA THR A 635 -12.73 21.58 25.41
C THR A 635 -13.87 20.84 24.74
N PRO A 636 -14.37 21.34 23.59
CA PRO A 636 -15.52 20.74 22.94
C PRO A 636 -15.13 19.43 22.27
N VAL A 637 -16.06 18.47 22.32
CA VAL A 637 -15.99 17.24 21.52
C VAL A 637 -15.90 17.62 20.04
N SER A 638 -14.73 17.37 19.47
CA SER A 638 -14.39 17.65 18.07
C SER A 638 -14.54 16.41 17.20
N TYR A 639 -14.43 15.22 17.78
CA TYR A 639 -14.63 13.95 17.09
C TYR A 639 -15.12 12.86 18.05
N VAL A 640 -16.02 11.99 17.61
CA VAL A 640 -16.44 10.80 18.37
C VAL A 640 -16.11 9.58 17.54
N ASN A 641 -15.32 8.67 18.12
CA ASN A 641 -15.05 7.40 17.46
C ASN A 641 -16.31 6.52 17.56
N LYS A 642 -16.94 6.22 16.43
CA LYS A 642 -18.20 5.46 16.39
C LYS A 642 -18.05 4.00 16.84
N GLN A 643 -16.83 3.45 16.83
CA GLN A 643 -16.55 2.06 17.20
C GLN A 643 -16.32 1.94 18.71
N THR A 644 -15.42 2.75 19.25
CA THR A 644 -15.03 2.71 20.67
C THR A 644 -15.91 3.61 21.56
N ARG A 645 -16.69 4.52 20.96
CA ARG A 645 -17.50 5.57 21.62
C ARG A 645 -16.71 6.59 22.44
N VAL A 646 -15.39 6.62 22.32
CA VAL A 646 -14.55 7.63 22.97
C VAL A 646 -14.62 8.97 22.22
N GLU A 647 -14.45 10.06 22.97
CA GLU A 647 -14.66 11.43 22.49
C GLU A 647 -13.34 12.20 22.47
N TYR A 648 -12.96 12.78 21.33
CA TYR A 648 -11.73 13.56 21.19
C TYR A 648 -12.03 15.06 21.18
N GLY A 649 -11.20 15.83 21.84
CA GLY A 649 -11.14 17.28 21.82
C GLY A 649 -9.94 17.81 21.02
N PHE A 650 -9.90 19.12 20.81
CA PHE A 650 -8.75 19.79 20.19
C PHE A 650 -8.45 21.09 20.94
N GLU A 651 -7.29 21.14 21.59
CA GLU A 651 -6.81 22.28 22.36
C GLU A 651 -5.29 22.41 22.17
N HIS A 652 -4.74 23.60 22.41
CA HIS A 652 -3.29 23.86 22.30
C HIS A 652 -2.63 23.47 20.96
N GLY A 653 -3.42 23.28 19.89
CA GLY A 653 -2.92 22.86 18.58
C GLY A 653 -2.74 21.35 18.40
N GLU A 654 -3.20 20.54 19.36
CA GLU A 654 -3.13 19.08 19.32
C GLU A 654 -4.47 18.40 19.64
N TRP A 655 -4.60 17.14 19.21
CA TRP A 655 -5.75 16.30 19.54
C TRP A 655 -5.57 15.73 20.94
N CYS A 656 -6.63 15.74 21.74
CA CYS A 656 -6.62 15.23 23.10
C CYS A 656 -7.86 14.35 23.37
N GLY A 657 -7.80 13.45 24.35
CA GLY A 657 -8.96 12.64 24.73
C GLY A 657 -9.81 13.30 25.79
N ILE A 658 -11.12 13.31 25.57
CA ILE A 658 -12.09 13.78 26.53
C ILE A 658 -12.36 12.70 27.56
N SER A 659 -12.18 13.02 28.84
CA SER A 659 -12.22 12.04 29.93
C SER A 659 -13.24 12.39 31.00
N SER A 660 -13.53 11.43 31.88
CA SER A 660 -14.38 11.64 33.05
C SER A 660 -13.84 12.71 34.02
N LEU A 661 -12.56 13.09 33.93
CA LEU A 661 -11.97 14.19 34.71
C LEU A 661 -12.55 15.54 34.32
N GLN A 662 -12.91 15.74 33.05
CA GLN A 662 -13.66 16.91 32.60
C GLN A 662 -15.14 16.85 33.06
N GLY A 663 -15.55 15.71 33.63
CA GLY A 663 -16.86 15.42 34.21
C GLY A 663 -17.13 16.02 35.59
N LYS A 664 -16.09 16.33 36.37
CA LYS A 664 -16.23 17.03 37.66
C LYS A 664 -16.67 18.50 37.47
N GLU A 665 -16.56 19.04 36.25
CA GLU A 665 -16.83 20.44 35.89
C GLU A 665 -17.88 20.64 34.77
N ILE A 666 -18.70 19.63 34.44
CA ILE A 666 -19.77 19.75 33.42
C ILE A 666 -20.80 20.84 33.76
N CYS A 667 -20.89 21.22 35.04
CA CYS A 667 -21.72 22.32 35.51
C CYS A 667 -20.84 23.44 36.07
N PRO A 668 -21.17 24.71 35.76
CA PRO A 668 -20.36 25.89 36.11
C PRO A 668 -19.97 26.02 37.58
N ASP A 669 -20.70 25.38 38.50
CA ASP A 669 -20.46 25.52 39.94
C ASP A 669 -20.84 24.24 40.72
N TYR A 670 -19.99 23.21 40.65
CA TYR A 670 -20.10 22.02 41.49
C TYR A 670 -19.51 22.24 42.90
N THR A 671 -19.67 23.44 43.47
CA THR A 671 -19.19 23.72 44.84
C THR A 671 -20.27 23.34 45.88
N SER A 672 -20.37 22.04 46.17
CA SER A 672 -20.91 21.45 47.41
C SER A 672 -22.37 21.69 47.84
N LYS A 673 -23.19 22.50 47.15
CA LYS A 673 -24.57 22.79 47.63
C LYS A 673 -25.72 22.50 46.65
N TYR A 674 -25.46 22.37 45.35
CA TYR A 674 -26.49 22.10 44.34
C TYR A 674 -25.96 21.08 43.31
N ARG A 675 -26.83 20.18 42.84
CA ARG A 675 -26.50 19.13 41.86
C ARG A 675 -26.59 19.64 40.42
N CYS A 676 -26.03 18.91 39.44
CA CYS A 676 -26.31 19.16 38.02
C CYS A 676 -27.74 18.77 37.64
N CYS A 677 -28.35 19.51 36.71
CA CYS A 677 -29.61 19.12 36.10
C CYS A 677 -29.41 17.97 35.11
N THR A 678 -30.37 17.07 35.04
CA THR A 678 -30.43 15.97 34.05
C THR A 678 -31.06 16.43 32.73
N GLU A 679 -31.91 17.47 32.76
CA GLU A 679 -32.53 18.08 31.59
C GLU A 679 -32.02 19.51 31.35
N CYS A 680 -32.08 19.99 30.11
CA CYS A 680 -31.63 21.33 29.71
C CYS A 680 -32.66 22.45 29.97
N ASN A 681 -33.59 22.24 30.90
CA ASN A 681 -34.70 23.16 31.15
C ASN A 681 -34.30 24.30 32.09
N VAL A 682 -33.96 25.45 31.50
CA VAL A 682 -33.55 26.65 32.26
C VAL A 682 -34.75 27.28 32.97
N SER A 683 -34.68 27.33 34.30
CA SER A 683 -35.68 27.95 35.17
C SER A 683 -35.27 29.35 35.66
N TYR A 684 -33.97 29.64 35.71
CA TYR A 684 -33.42 30.94 36.12
C TYR A 684 -32.06 31.19 35.46
N THR A 685 -31.77 32.45 35.13
CA THR A 685 -30.44 32.88 34.66
C THR A 685 -29.94 34.01 35.56
N GLY A 686 -28.80 33.80 36.20
CA GLY A 686 -28.14 34.79 37.06
C GLY A 686 -27.59 35.98 36.28
N SER A 687 -27.30 37.06 37.00
CA SER A 687 -26.72 38.29 36.45
C SER A 687 -25.31 38.12 35.86
N ASP A 688 -24.64 37.03 36.21
CA ASP A 688 -23.34 36.58 35.72
C ASP A 688 -23.44 35.71 34.45
N GLY A 689 -24.66 35.42 33.98
CA GLY A 689 -24.92 34.57 32.81
C GLY A 689 -25.05 33.08 33.14
N HIS A 690 -24.98 32.68 34.42
CA HIS A 690 -25.15 31.28 34.82
C HIS A 690 -26.60 30.84 34.81
N THR A 691 -26.88 29.69 34.20
CA THR A 691 -28.22 29.13 34.03
C THR A 691 -28.50 28.01 35.04
N TRP A 692 -29.68 28.02 35.64
CA TRP A 692 -30.13 27.10 36.69
C TRP A 692 -31.49 26.49 36.33
N GLY A 693 -31.72 25.23 36.71
CA GLY A 693 -32.98 24.50 36.55
C GLY A 693 -33.59 24.08 37.88
N ILE A 694 -34.84 23.61 37.87
CA ILE A 694 -35.50 23.01 39.04
C ILE A 694 -35.99 21.62 38.67
N GLU A 695 -35.51 20.62 39.38
CA GLU A 695 -35.86 19.21 39.18
C GLU A 695 -36.19 18.57 40.52
N TYR A 696 -37.33 17.87 40.58
CA TYR A 696 -37.85 17.27 41.81
C TYR A 696 -37.96 18.26 42.99
N GLY A 697 -38.27 19.53 42.68
CA GLY A 697 -38.43 20.60 43.68
C GLY A 697 -37.12 21.14 44.25
N GLN A 698 -35.96 20.78 43.69
CA GLN A 698 -34.65 21.27 44.11
C GLN A 698 -33.93 22.02 42.97
N TRP A 699 -33.16 23.04 43.35
CA TRP A 699 -32.30 23.78 42.42
C TRP A 699 -31.13 22.93 41.92
N CYS A 700 -30.89 23.01 40.62
CA CYS A 700 -29.76 22.36 39.96
C CYS A 700 -29.09 23.32 38.96
N SER A 701 -27.80 23.13 38.71
CA SER A 701 -27.04 23.93 37.74
C SER A 701 -27.17 23.32 36.33
N ILE A 702 -27.39 24.14 35.30
CA ILE A 702 -27.61 23.68 33.93
C ILE A 702 -26.26 23.30 33.29
N PRO A 703 -26.12 22.09 32.72
CA PRO A 703 -24.89 21.66 32.07
C PRO A 703 -24.46 22.57 30.91
N TYR A 704 -23.14 22.72 30.71
CA TYR A 704 -22.61 23.46 29.55
C TYR A 704 -23.03 22.86 28.21
N THR A 705 -23.33 21.56 28.16
CA THR A 705 -23.86 20.85 26.98
C THR A 705 -25.21 21.39 26.50
N CYS A 706 -25.92 22.15 27.34
CA CYS A 706 -27.22 22.75 27.03
C CYS A 706 -27.10 24.13 26.36
N GLN A 707 -25.91 24.69 26.21
CA GLN A 707 -25.70 25.98 25.53
C GLN A 707 -25.43 25.81 24.02
N PRO A 708 -25.93 26.73 23.16
CA PRO A 708 -25.75 26.63 21.72
C PRO A 708 -24.29 26.84 21.27
N LYS A 709 -23.82 25.98 20.36
CA LYS A 709 -22.43 25.88 19.89
C LYS A 709 -22.03 27.01 18.92
N PRO A 710 -20.82 27.60 19.02
CA PRO A 710 -20.15 28.19 17.87
C PRO A 710 -19.51 27.09 17.01
N LYS A 711 -19.60 27.20 15.68
CA LYS A 711 -18.95 26.27 14.73
C LYS A 711 -17.43 26.54 14.65
N PRO A 712 -16.55 25.58 14.98
CA PRO A 712 -15.14 25.66 14.61
C PRO A 712 -14.96 25.25 13.14
N LYS A 713 -13.90 25.76 12.50
CA LYS A 713 -13.43 25.29 11.18
C LYS A 713 -12.77 23.91 11.37
N ASP A 714 -13.19 22.93 10.59
CA ASP A 714 -12.80 21.51 10.73
C ASP A 714 -11.29 21.26 10.55
N PRO A 715 -10.53 20.89 11.60
CA PRO A 715 -9.28 20.17 11.41
C PRO A 715 -9.59 18.72 10.98
N LYS A 716 -8.80 18.17 10.06
CA LYS A 716 -8.96 16.77 9.62
C LYS A 716 -8.80 15.83 10.84
N PRO A 717 -9.66 14.81 10.97
CA PRO A 717 -9.60 13.86 12.09
C PRO A 717 -8.24 13.12 12.13
N PRO A 718 -7.83 12.60 13.30
CA PRO A 718 -6.65 11.76 13.41
C PRO A 718 -6.74 10.63 12.37
N LYS A 719 -5.68 10.50 11.54
CA LYS A 719 -5.65 9.49 10.47
C LYS A 719 -5.66 8.10 11.09
N LYS A 720 -6.55 7.24 10.56
CA LYS A 720 -6.64 5.81 10.87
C LYS A 720 -5.33 5.07 10.65
#